data_AF-A0A2T4YIK3-F1
#
_entry.id   AF-A0A2T4YIK3-F1
#
_cell.length_a   1.000
_cell.length_b   1.000
_cell.length_c   1.000
_cell.angle_alpha   90.00
_cell.angle_beta   90.00
_cell.angle_gamma   90.00
#
_symmetry.space_group_name_H-M   'P 1'
#
loop_
_entity.id
_entity.type
_entity.pdbx_description
1 polymer ?
#
loop_
_entity_poly.entity_id
_entity_poly.type
_entity_poly.pdbx_seq_one_letter_code
_entity_poly.pdbx_strand_id
1 'polypeptide(L)'
;MRIGFWRPVAIAIMAAAFAALTMGATPALAQKRLAFVIGNGGYTAIPALQNALNDANATRTVLQDAGFDVVPATNATLAGLRNALDTFIERVQGAGTGTTALVYYAGHAVQLDGTNYLLPVDIRPERSADIPAQSLSLSEILRRLDGTGAVSKIVVLDACRNNPFANRELSRGLAVQLVDGANEGIRSEAGLARIDSGSGTFVAFSTSPGATAADGTGSNSPFTTAFLREMREPGLPIEQLFRRIRLAVHDTTSGQQIPWETSSLITDFAFFQRPASAPGAQPAPPATAQGPSLTLRPTPAALRSLAPADAYRAAIAWDRRDIYRATLEAHPDDERALRLHRGFALRTEETTWAETVRAGDAESFRLFARLYPGSAHVTEALRLAPAAPSRDRVRIAAMCPVCPAPAPRSRRADFTPREVVPVRVAPARSAPVRQALPPAAAPVVVPELPPALLPAKPRWTGFYAGGSVGGADQRSPTRIAGFGPASEVQTSIDAGNVASRLSPSGRGATISGQLGFNYQIGAVVLGAETDFSAMHVGGRKASTVNPFGVEVTTQAQTELDTLGTVRARAGIAFGDLLVFATGGYAYGHLGQRGAINPVPTANPTYAGSTAQIASGWALGGGLEYALGPMLSLRLDYLRYDLGTQRLVLGETAGFFTDEYATMRARTRGDMVRMGLNIGF
;
A
#
# COMPACT_ATOMS: atom_id res chain seq x y z
N MET A 1 -18.28 -58.83 -75.83
CA MET A 1 -19.25 -58.39 -74.81
C MET A 1 -18.70 -58.77 -73.43
N ARG A 2 -18.02 -57.85 -72.74
CA ARG A 2 -17.66 -57.97 -71.31
C ARG A 2 -17.29 -56.58 -70.81
N ILE A 3 -18.35 -55.81 -70.58
CA ILE A 3 -18.34 -54.52 -69.91
C ILE A 3 -18.43 -54.83 -68.41
N GLY A 4 -17.61 -54.20 -67.58
CA GLY A 4 -17.92 -54.08 -66.15
C GLY A 4 -16.88 -54.57 -65.16
N PHE A 5 -15.68 -53.98 -65.15
CA PHE A 5 -14.81 -54.06 -63.96
C PHE A 5 -14.21 -52.73 -63.50
N TRP A 6 -14.35 -51.65 -64.28
CA TRP A 6 -13.76 -50.34 -63.92
C TRP A 6 -14.74 -49.35 -63.27
N ARG A 7 -16.05 -49.64 -63.30
CA ARG A 7 -17.05 -48.79 -62.64
C ARG A 7 -17.07 -48.84 -61.10
N PRO A 8 -16.89 -49.99 -60.42
CA PRO A 8 -16.98 -50.01 -58.95
C PRO A 8 -15.74 -49.42 -58.26
N VAL A 9 -14.56 -49.51 -58.89
CA VAL A 9 -13.31 -48.96 -58.31
C VAL A 9 -13.25 -47.44 -58.44
N ALA A 10 -13.69 -46.88 -59.57
CA ALA A 10 -13.75 -45.43 -59.74
C ALA A 10 -14.80 -44.77 -58.83
N ILE A 11 -15.94 -45.44 -58.58
CA ILE A 11 -16.96 -44.96 -57.63
C ILE A 11 -16.47 -45.09 -56.19
N ALA A 12 -15.73 -46.15 -55.84
CA ALA A 12 -15.16 -46.31 -54.50
C ALA A 12 -14.06 -45.29 -54.20
N ILE A 13 -13.21 -44.95 -55.18
CA ILE A 13 -12.17 -43.92 -55.01
C ILE A 13 -12.78 -42.51 -54.96
N MET A 14 -13.81 -42.23 -55.77
CA MET A 14 -14.55 -40.97 -55.70
C MET A 14 -15.35 -40.83 -54.40
N ALA A 15 -15.94 -41.92 -53.88
CA ALA A 15 -16.64 -41.92 -52.60
C ALA A 15 -15.68 -41.80 -51.40
N ALA A 16 -14.50 -42.41 -51.47
CA ALA A 16 -13.45 -42.24 -50.46
C ALA A 16 -12.83 -40.83 -50.50
N ALA A 17 -12.66 -40.25 -51.68
CA ALA A 17 -12.20 -38.86 -51.85
C ALA A 17 -13.26 -37.84 -51.40
N PHE A 18 -14.55 -38.11 -51.61
CA PHE A 18 -15.66 -37.28 -51.13
C PHE A 18 -15.85 -37.41 -49.62
N ALA A 19 -15.74 -38.62 -49.06
CA ALA A 19 -15.77 -38.86 -47.62
C ALA A 19 -14.56 -38.22 -46.90
N ALA A 20 -13.37 -38.26 -47.51
CA ALA A 20 -12.17 -37.60 -47.00
C ALA A 20 -12.23 -36.07 -47.13
N LEU A 21 -12.94 -35.52 -48.12
CA LEU A 21 -13.20 -34.07 -48.22
C LEU A 21 -14.28 -33.58 -47.25
N THR A 22 -15.20 -34.43 -46.80
CA THR A 22 -16.25 -34.08 -45.82
C THR A 22 -15.84 -34.28 -44.35
N MET A 23 -14.68 -34.89 -44.10
CA MET A 23 -14.10 -35.01 -42.74
C MET A 23 -13.12 -33.87 -42.39
N GLY A 24 -13.12 -32.80 -43.18
CA GLY A 24 -12.36 -31.58 -42.91
C GLY A 24 -13.26 -30.47 -42.34
N ALA A 25 -12.92 -30.02 -41.13
CA ALA A 25 -13.55 -28.93 -40.37
C ALA A 25 -14.87 -29.28 -39.67
N THR A 26 -14.78 -30.04 -38.57
CA THR A 26 -15.53 -29.60 -37.40
C THR A 26 -15.09 -28.17 -37.11
N PRO A 27 -16.00 -27.18 -36.98
CA PRO A 27 -15.59 -25.91 -36.39
C PRO A 27 -15.01 -26.30 -35.04
N ALA A 28 -13.71 -26.06 -34.83
CA ALA A 28 -13.20 -25.94 -33.47
C ALA A 28 -14.19 -24.99 -32.80
N LEU A 29 -14.94 -25.46 -31.80
CA LEU A 29 -15.93 -24.64 -31.11
C LEU A 29 -15.15 -23.43 -30.62
N ALA A 30 -15.26 -22.31 -31.35
CA ALA A 30 -14.54 -21.10 -31.04
C ALA A 30 -15.05 -20.70 -29.67
N GLN A 31 -14.17 -20.82 -28.67
CA GLN A 31 -14.50 -20.53 -27.29
C GLN A 31 -15.13 -19.14 -27.26
N LYS A 32 -16.43 -19.04 -26.95
CA LYS A 32 -17.09 -17.74 -26.93
C LYS A 32 -16.44 -16.90 -25.84
N ARG A 33 -16.11 -15.66 -26.17
CA ARG A 33 -15.40 -14.72 -25.30
C ARG A 33 -16.33 -13.54 -25.07
N LEU A 34 -16.71 -13.30 -23.83
CA LEU A 34 -17.53 -12.16 -23.46
C LEU A 34 -16.81 -11.33 -22.40
N ALA A 35 -16.88 -10.02 -22.53
CA ALA A 35 -16.29 -9.11 -21.56
C ALA A 35 -17.32 -8.08 -21.06
N PHE A 36 -17.27 -7.78 -19.76
CA PHE A 36 -17.95 -6.64 -19.15
C PHE A 36 -16.89 -5.60 -18.77
N VAL A 37 -16.89 -4.46 -19.45
CA VAL A 37 -15.87 -3.42 -19.28
C VAL A 37 -16.50 -2.18 -18.66
N ILE A 38 -16.06 -1.86 -17.44
CA ILE A 38 -16.60 -0.78 -16.62
C ILE A 38 -15.55 0.33 -16.48
N GLY A 39 -15.96 1.57 -16.77
CA GLY A 39 -15.15 2.77 -16.54
C GLY A 39 -15.95 3.84 -15.82
N ASN A 40 -15.64 4.08 -14.55
CA ASN A 40 -16.28 5.11 -13.73
C ASN A 40 -15.23 6.14 -13.31
N GLY A 41 -15.32 7.35 -13.86
CA GLY A 41 -14.44 8.48 -13.52
C GLY A 41 -15.18 9.77 -13.18
N GLY A 42 -16.40 9.94 -13.70
CA GLY A 42 -17.25 11.12 -13.53
C GLY A 42 -18.01 11.16 -12.19
N TYR A 43 -17.33 10.90 -11.08
CA TYR A 43 -17.93 10.92 -9.76
C TYR A 43 -18.40 12.32 -9.37
N THR A 44 -19.61 12.43 -8.81
CA THR A 44 -20.17 13.72 -8.37
C THR A 44 -19.91 14.02 -6.90
N ALA A 45 -19.82 12.99 -6.06
CA ALA A 45 -19.71 13.12 -4.61
C ALA A 45 -18.35 12.68 -4.05
N ILE A 46 -17.46 12.12 -4.87
CA ILE A 46 -16.09 11.78 -4.51
C ILE A 46 -15.13 12.27 -5.62
N PRO A 47 -13.81 12.35 -5.38
CA PRO A 47 -12.88 12.86 -6.38
C PRO A 47 -13.01 12.12 -7.71
N ALA A 48 -13.10 12.88 -8.81
CA ALA A 48 -13.13 12.31 -10.15
C ALA A 48 -11.80 11.63 -10.49
N LEU A 49 -11.84 10.59 -11.31
CA LEU A 49 -10.66 9.92 -11.87
C LEU A 49 -10.55 10.29 -13.34
N GLN A 50 -9.38 10.80 -13.74
CA GLN A 50 -9.19 11.33 -15.08
C GLN A 50 -8.99 10.19 -16.08
N ASN A 51 -8.24 9.15 -15.69
CA ASN A 51 -7.87 8.07 -16.60
C ASN A 51 -8.84 6.89 -16.62
N ALA A 52 -9.68 6.70 -15.60
CA ALA A 52 -10.60 5.56 -15.53
C ALA A 52 -11.46 5.35 -16.80
N LEU A 53 -11.89 6.43 -17.46
CA LEU A 53 -12.62 6.37 -18.72
C LEU A 53 -11.72 6.00 -19.92
N ASN A 54 -10.49 6.52 -19.96
CA ASN A 54 -9.52 6.20 -20.98
C ASN A 54 -9.11 4.72 -20.88
N ASP A 55 -8.84 4.26 -19.65
CA ASP A 55 -8.44 2.89 -19.34
C ASP A 55 -9.50 1.88 -19.80
N ALA A 56 -10.78 2.13 -19.45
CA ALA A 56 -11.89 1.30 -19.87
C ALA A 56 -12.10 1.32 -21.39
N ASN A 57 -11.98 2.49 -22.03
CA ASN A 57 -12.14 2.58 -23.48
C ASN A 57 -11.03 1.87 -24.24
N ALA A 58 -9.77 2.08 -23.85
CA ALA A 58 -8.63 1.42 -24.47
C ALA A 58 -8.69 -0.11 -24.26
N THR A 59 -9.09 -0.55 -23.07
CA THR A 59 -9.26 -1.97 -22.75
C THR A 59 -10.41 -2.59 -23.55
N ARG A 60 -11.53 -1.90 -23.70
CA ARG A 60 -12.64 -2.33 -24.57
C ARG A 60 -12.16 -2.56 -25.99
N THR A 61 -11.44 -1.61 -26.59
CA THR A 61 -10.95 -1.72 -27.97
C THR A 61 -10.04 -2.94 -28.14
N VAL A 62 -9.05 -3.13 -27.27
CA VAL A 62 -8.13 -4.28 -27.42
C VAL A 62 -8.80 -5.63 -27.12
N LEU A 63 -9.81 -5.67 -26.24
CA LEU A 63 -10.60 -6.89 -26.02
C LEU A 63 -11.46 -7.24 -27.25
N GLN A 64 -12.03 -6.24 -27.91
CA GLN A 64 -12.72 -6.44 -29.19
C GLN A 64 -11.75 -6.96 -30.25
N ASP A 65 -10.54 -6.40 -30.36
CA ASP A 65 -9.47 -6.91 -31.24
C ASP A 65 -9.11 -8.38 -30.90
N ALA A 66 -9.18 -8.76 -29.62
CA ALA A 66 -8.93 -10.12 -29.12
C ALA A 66 -10.14 -11.08 -29.28
N GLY A 67 -11.22 -10.63 -29.92
CA GLY A 67 -12.40 -11.43 -30.24
C GLY A 67 -13.44 -11.54 -29.10
N PHE A 68 -13.43 -10.63 -28.13
CA PHE A 68 -14.48 -10.55 -27.10
C PHE A 68 -15.71 -9.79 -27.60
N ASP A 69 -16.91 -10.32 -27.33
CA ASP A 69 -18.14 -9.53 -27.32
C ASP A 69 -18.21 -8.71 -26.03
N VAL A 70 -18.16 -7.38 -26.15
CA VAL A 70 -18.02 -6.48 -25.00
C VAL A 70 -19.34 -5.82 -24.65
N VAL A 71 -19.77 -5.97 -23.40
CA VAL A 71 -20.80 -5.15 -22.75
C VAL A 71 -20.09 -3.99 -22.03
N PRO A 72 -20.24 -2.73 -22.48
CA PRO A 72 -19.65 -1.59 -21.79
C PRO A 72 -20.56 -1.00 -20.71
N ALA A 73 -19.98 -0.48 -19.64
CA ALA A 73 -20.64 0.43 -18.70
C ALA A 73 -19.71 1.64 -18.43
N THR A 74 -20.19 2.84 -18.71
CA THR A 74 -19.38 4.06 -18.63
C THR A 74 -20.08 5.10 -17.78
N ASN A 75 -19.40 5.59 -16.74
CA ASN A 75 -19.97 6.47 -15.72
C ASN A 75 -21.37 5.99 -15.27
N ALA A 76 -21.46 4.70 -14.97
CA ALA A 76 -22.73 4.07 -14.68
C ALA A 76 -23.15 4.33 -13.23
N THR A 77 -24.44 4.61 -13.04
CA THR A 77 -25.09 4.60 -11.73
C THR A 77 -25.17 3.16 -11.19
N LEU A 78 -25.52 2.97 -9.92
CA LEU A 78 -25.70 1.62 -9.38
C LEU A 78 -26.70 0.80 -10.19
N ALA A 79 -27.84 1.41 -10.55
CA ALA A 79 -28.85 0.77 -11.38
C ALA A 79 -28.30 0.44 -12.77
N GLY A 80 -27.54 1.35 -13.39
CA GLY A 80 -26.88 1.11 -14.67
C GLY A 80 -25.88 -0.04 -14.62
N LEU A 81 -25.06 -0.12 -13.56
CA LEU A 81 -24.11 -1.22 -13.36
C LEU A 81 -24.81 -2.57 -13.21
N ARG A 82 -25.90 -2.64 -12.42
CA ARG A 82 -26.66 -3.88 -12.23
C ARG A 82 -27.32 -4.34 -13.53
N ASN A 83 -27.97 -3.44 -14.27
CA ASN A 83 -28.59 -3.76 -15.56
C ASN A 83 -27.55 -4.25 -16.59
N ALA A 84 -26.37 -3.61 -16.64
CA ALA A 84 -25.29 -4.03 -17.52
C ALA A 84 -24.71 -5.40 -17.10
N LEU A 85 -24.59 -5.65 -15.80
CA LEU A 85 -24.18 -6.95 -15.26
C LEU A 85 -25.22 -8.03 -15.61
N ASP A 86 -26.52 -7.75 -15.46
CA ASP A 86 -27.60 -8.68 -15.86
C ASP A 86 -27.48 -9.05 -17.34
N THR A 87 -27.36 -8.04 -18.20
CA THR A 87 -27.15 -8.23 -19.64
C THR A 87 -25.93 -9.10 -19.93
N PHE A 88 -24.82 -8.84 -19.24
CA PHE A 88 -23.59 -9.63 -19.40
C PHE A 88 -23.78 -11.08 -18.96
N ILE A 89 -24.39 -11.32 -17.79
CA ILE A 89 -24.63 -12.66 -17.25
C ILE A 89 -25.55 -13.47 -18.17
N GLU A 90 -26.63 -12.87 -18.68
CA GLU A 90 -27.53 -13.51 -19.64
C GLU A 90 -26.80 -13.92 -20.93
N ARG A 91 -25.93 -13.06 -21.46
CA ARG A 91 -25.13 -13.38 -22.64
C ARG A 91 -24.12 -14.49 -22.39
N VAL A 92 -23.48 -14.52 -21.22
CA VAL A 92 -22.56 -15.60 -20.84
C VAL A 92 -23.32 -16.94 -20.72
N GLN A 93 -24.50 -16.94 -20.09
CA GLN A 93 -25.36 -18.12 -20.01
C GLN A 93 -25.79 -18.62 -21.39
N GLY A 94 -26.22 -17.72 -22.28
CA GLY A 94 -26.59 -18.05 -23.65
C GLY A 94 -25.43 -18.52 -24.53
N ALA A 95 -24.19 -18.24 -24.14
CA ALA A 95 -22.99 -18.65 -24.86
C ALA A 95 -22.56 -20.10 -24.55
N GLY A 96 -23.05 -20.70 -23.46
CA GLY A 96 -22.80 -22.08 -23.07
C GLY A 96 -21.56 -22.30 -22.19
N THR A 97 -21.34 -23.53 -21.73
CA THR A 97 -20.36 -23.86 -20.68
C THR A 97 -18.90 -23.68 -21.08
N GLY A 98 -18.55 -23.69 -22.37
CA GLY A 98 -17.18 -23.45 -22.83
C GLY A 98 -16.71 -21.99 -22.72
N THR A 99 -17.56 -21.06 -22.30
CA THR A 99 -17.34 -19.61 -22.43
C THR A 99 -16.21 -19.08 -21.53
N THR A 100 -15.44 -18.11 -22.04
CA THR A 100 -14.60 -17.22 -21.23
C THR A 100 -15.37 -15.94 -20.94
N ALA A 101 -15.57 -15.66 -19.66
CA ALA A 101 -16.16 -14.42 -19.16
C ALA A 101 -15.06 -13.55 -18.54
N LEU A 102 -14.92 -12.31 -19.02
CA LEU A 102 -13.97 -11.34 -18.48
C LEU A 102 -14.71 -10.14 -17.89
N VAL A 103 -14.30 -9.67 -16.73
CA VAL A 103 -14.75 -8.40 -16.16
C VAL A 103 -13.54 -7.51 -15.98
N TYR A 104 -13.61 -6.31 -16.55
CA TYR A 104 -12.61 -5.27 -16.36
C TYR A 104 -13.27 -4.08 -15.67
N TYR A 105 -12.65 -3.55 -14.63
CA TYR A 105 -13.13 -2.36 -13.92
C TYR A 105 -12.02 -1.34 -13.75
N ALA A 106 -12.28 -0.10 -14.17
CA ALA A 106 -11.49 1.08 -13.83
C ALA A 106 -12.35 2.11 -13.08
N GLY A 107 -11.94 2.50 -11.88
CA GLY A 107 -12.68 3.44 -11.04
C GLY A 107 -12.28 3.41 -9.57
N HIS A 108 -13.05 4.06 -8.69
CA HIS A 108 -12.88 3.93 -7.23
C HIS A 108 -13.43 2.60 -6.73
N ALA A 109 -12.71 1.95 -5.83
CA ALA A 109 -13.21 0.79 -5.11
C ALA A 109 -12.76 0.85 -3.65
N VAL A 110 -13.58 0.32 -2.75
CA VAL A 110 -13.29 0.29 -1.31
C VAL A 110 -13.48 -1.11 -0.76
N GLN A 111 -12.74 -1.41 0.30
CA GLN A 111 -13.00 -2.57 1.14
C GLN A 111 -13.81 -2.13 2.36
N LEU A 112 -14.83 -2.90 2.69
CA LEU A 112 -15.59 -2.79 3.94
C LEU A 112 -15.91 -4.22 4.40
N ASP A 113 -15.60 -4.54 5.66
CA ASP A 113 -15.82 -5.85 6.28
C ASP A 113 -15.30 -7.02 5.41
N GLY A 114 -14.06 -6.88 4.92
CA GLY A 114 -13.41 -7.88 4.05
C GLY A 114 -14.06 -8.05 2.67
N THR A 115 -15.03 -7.21 2.30
CA THR A 115 -15.72 -7.25 1.00
C THR A 115 -15.32 -6.09 0.12
N ASN A 116 -15.02 -6.39 -1.15
CA ASN A 116 -14.65 -5.41 -2.16
C ASN A 116 -15.88 -4.82 -2.84
N TYR A 117 -16.02 -3.50 -2.80
CA TYR A 117 -17.11 -2.76 -3.42
C TYR A 117 -16.59 -1.85 -4.53
N LEU A 118 -17.15 -2.03 -5.72
CA LEU A 118 -16.97 -1.17 -6.89
C LEU A 118 -17.96 -0.01 -6.80
N LEU A 119 -17.46 1.22 -6.85
CA LEU A 119 -18.27 2.41 -6.61
C LEU A 119 -18.89 2.95 -7.93
N PRO A 120 -20.22 3.10 -7.99
CA PRO A 120 -20.89 3.77 -9.10
C PRO A 120 -20.72 5.29 -9.03
N VAL A 121 -20.98 6.02 -10.12
CA VAL A 121 -20.74 7.49 -10.16
C VAL A 121 -21.72 8.31 -9.31
N ASP A 122 -22.87 7.71 -8.95
CA ASP A 122 -23.92 8.30 -8.11
C ASP A 122 -23.78 7.94 -6.62
N ILE A 123 -22.67 7.29 -6.23
CA ILE A 123 -22.37 6.94 -4.83
C ILE A 123 -22.43 8.17 -3.91
N ARG A 124 -23.26 8.14 -2.86
CA ARG A 124 -23.44 9.22 -1.87
C ARG A 124 -23.70 8.64 -0.47
N PRO A 125 -22.74 7.90 0.11
CA PRO A 125 -22.92 7.38 1.44
C PRO A 125 -22.89 8.54 2.44
N GLU A 126 -23.73 8.49 3.47
CA GLU A 126 -23.66 9.39 4.63
C GLU A 126 -22.96 8.69 5.80
N ARG A 127 -23.07 7.35 5.85
CA ARG A 127 -22.39 6.44 6.79
C ARG A 127 -21.72 5.29 6.03
N SER A 128 -20.71 4.68 6.66
CA SER A 128 -20.03 3.47 6.16
C SER A 128 -21.02 2.36 5.81
N ALA A 129 -22.03 2.17 6.66
CA ALA A 129 -23.10 1.20 6.49
C ALA A 129 -23.96 1.41 5.23
N ASP A 130 -23.89 2.58 4.58
CA ASP A 130 -24.62 2.83 3.34
C ASP A 130 -23.86 2.28 2.11
N ILE A 131 -22.53 2.08 2.22
CA ILE A 131 -21.67 1.64 1.11
C ILE A 131 -22.16 0.30 0.50
N PRO A 132 -22.49 -0.75 1.28
CA PRO A 132 -22.98 -2.00 0.71
C PRO A 132 -24.26 -1.86 -0.10
N ALA A 133 -25.18 -0.99 0.34
CA ALA A 133 -26.46 -0.76 -0.34
C ALA A 133 -26.31 0.09 -1.60
N GLN A 134 -25.30 0.97 -1.64
CA GLN A 134 -25.06 1.93 -2.72
C GLN A 134 -23.96 1.50 -3.70
N SER A 135 -23.40 0.30 -3.57
CA SER A 135 -22.27 -0.17 -4.38
C SER A 135 -22.50 -1.56 -4.98
N LEU A 136 -21.64 -1.97 -5.92
CA LEU A 136 -21.64 -3.32 -6.47
C LEU A 136 -20.50 -4.13 -5.87
N SER A 137 -20.78 -5.27 -5.22
CA SER A 137 -19.73 -6.08 -4.61
C SER A 137 -19.05 -7.01 -5.62
N LEU A 138 -17.74 -7.20 -5.51
CA LEU A 138 -17.02 -8.18 -6.33
C LEU A 138 -17.48 -9.62 -6.05
N SER A 139 -17.84 -9.91 -4.80
CA SER A 139 -18.40 -11.20 -4.40
C SER A 139 -19.74 -11.49 -5.12
N GLU A 140 -20.56 -10.47 -5.35
CA GLU A 140 -21.77 -10.60 -6.17
C GLU A 140 -21.45 -10.92 -7.62
N ILE A 141 -20.51 -10.19 -8.24
CA ILE A 141 -20.08 -10.45 -9.63
C ILE A 141 -19.60 -11.90 -9.77
N LEU A 142 -18.71 -12.34 -8.88
CA LEU A 142 -18.14 -13.69 -8.92
C LEU A 142 -19.19 -14.77 -8.70
N ARG A 143 -20.09 -14.62 -7.72
CA ARG A 143 -21.21 -15.58 -7.51
C ARG A 143 -22.11 -15.67 -8.74
N ARG A 144 -22.41 -14.55 -9.40
CA ARG A 144 -23.25 -14.55 -10.61
C ARG A 144 -22.54 -15.22 -11.78
N LEU A 145 -21.23 -14.98 -11.94
CA LEU A 145 -20.39 -15.68 -12.90
C LEU A 145 -20.32 -17.18 -12.64
N ASP A 146 -20.21 -17.62 -11.39
CA ASP A 146 -20.23 -19.04 -11.02
C ASP A 146 -21.53 -19.72 -11.45
N GLY A 147 -22.66 -19.00 -11.40
CA GLY A 147 -23.97 -19.47 -11.88
C GLY A 147 -24.14 -19.54 -13.40
N THR A 148 -23.14 -19.12 -14.19
CA THR A 148 -23.24 -19.13 -15.67
C THR A 148 -22.70 -20.40 -16.33
N GLY A 149 -21.89 -21.18 -15.61
CA GLY A 149 -21.19 -22.34 -16.17
C GLY A 149 -19.96 -22.00 -17.01
N ALA A 150 -19.50 -20.75 -17.04
CA ALA A 150 -18.26 -20.35 -17.73
C ALA A 150 -17.03 -21.10 -17.17
N VAL A 151 -16.22 -21.68 -18.07
CA VAL A 151 -14.98 -22.42 -17.73
C VAL A 151 -13.85 -21.50 -17.31
N SER A 152 -13.79 -20.28 -17.84
CA SER A 152 -12.78 -19.28 -17.48
C SER A 152 -13.46 -17.97 -17.08
N LYS A 153 -13.26 -17.55 -15.83
CA LYS A 153 -13.77 -16.31 -15.25
C LYS A 153 -12.58 -15.42 -14.90
N ILE A 154 -12.36 -14.36 -15.66
CA ILE A 154 -11.22 -13.46 -15.49
C ILE A 154 -11.75 -12.13 -14.97
N VAL A 155 -11.27 -11.66 -13.83
CA VAL A 155 -11.61 -10.34 -13.29
C VAL A 155 -10.33 -9.52 -13.14
N VAL A 156 -10.31 -8.34 -13.75
CA VAL A 156 -9.18 -7.41 -13.73
C VAL A 156 -9.67 -6.08 -13.15
N LEU A 157 -9.10 -5.67 -12.03
CA LEU A 157 -9.49 -4.46 -11.32
C LEU A 157 -8.35 -3.45 -11.31
N ASP A 158 -8.54 -2.36 -12.05
CA ASP A 158 -7.70 -1.18 -12.02
C ASP A 158 -8.35 -0.07 -11.20
N ALA A 159 -8.35 -0.26 -9.87
CA ALA A 159 -9.07 0.62 -8.97
C ALA A 159 -8.16 1.34 -7.98
N CYS A 160 -8.41 2.63 -7.80
CA CYS A 160 -7.83 3.41 -6.70
C CYS A 160 -8.35 2.87 -5.36
N ARG A 161 -7.41 2.60 -4.43
CA ARG A 161 -7.66 1.97 -3.12
C ARG A 161 -7.55 2.92 -1.93
N ASN A 162 -7.47 4.23 -2.19
CA ASN A 162 -7.60 5.26 -1.16
C ASN A 162 -9.07 5.40 -0.81
N ASN A 163 -9.41 5.46 0.48
CA ASN A 163 -10.77 5.76 0.92
C ASN A 163 -11.17 7.15 0.36
N PRO A 164 -12.04 7.22 -0.65
CA PRO A 164 -12.39 8.48 -1.29
C PRO A 164 -13.34 9.32 -0.41
N PHE A 165 -13.76 8.77 0.72
CA PHE A 165 -14.59 9.40 1.75
C PHE A 165 -13.78 9.90 2.96
N ALA A 166 -12.46 9.76 2.96
CA ALA A 166 -11.55 10.08 4.08
C ALA A 166 -11.68 11.53 4.63
N ASN A 167 -12.23 12.45 3.85
CA ASN A 167 -12.43 13.86 4.22
C ASN A 167 -13.86 14.18 4.71
N ARG A 168 -14.70 13.17 4.95
CA ARG A 168 -16.09 13.31 5.41
C ARG A 168 -16.31 12.55 6.72
N GLU A 169 -17.35 12.92 7.48
CA GLU A 169 -17.75 12.25 8.75
C GLU A 169 -17.95 10.73 8.61
N LEU A 170 -18.17 10.24 7.39
CA LEU A 170 -18.09 8.84 6.94
C LEU A 170 -16.84 8.08 7.42
N SER A 171 -15.70 8.76 7.54
CA SER A 171 -14.44 8.19 8.02
C SER A 171 -14.52 7.76 9.48
N ARG A 172 -15.37 8.45 10.27
CA ARG A 172 -15.69 8.01 11.62
C ARG A 172 -16.63 6.81 11.57
N GLY A 173 -17.68 6.78 10.75
CA GLY A 173 -18.52 5.57 10.60
C GLY A 173 -17.75 4.31 10.17
N LEU A 174 -16.75 4.47 9.29
CA LEU A 174 -15.87 3.38 8.82
C LEU A 174 -14.84 2.95 9.89
N ALA A 175 -14.55 3.80 10.86
CA ALA A 175 -13.64 3.52 11.99
C ALA A 175 -14.38 3.21 13.30
N VAL A 176 -15.66 3.57 13.44
CA VAL A 176 -16.46 3.49 14.69
C VAL A 176 -17.24 2.18 14.79
N GLN A 177 -17.43 1.46 13.68
CA GLN A 177 -18.09 0.15 13.73
C GLN A 177 -17.14 -0.98 14.18
N LEU A 178 -15.89 -0.62 14.46
CA LEU A 178 -14.88 -1.48 15.04
C LEU A 178 -14.55 -0.84 16.38
N VAL A 179 -14.91 -1.54 17.46
CA VAL A 179 -14.51 -1.28 18.85
C VAL A 179 -15.52 -0.52 19.73
N ASP A 180 -16.55 -1.25 20.18
CA ASP A 180 -16.85 -1.24 21.62
C ASP A 180 -15.69 -1.98 22.32
N GLY A 181 -14.70 -1.23 22.82
CA GLY A 181 -13.65 -1.73 23.73
C GLY A 181 -12.22 -1.80 23.19
N ALA A 182 -11.44 -0.76 23.46
CA ALA A 182 -9.97 -0.65 23.41
C ALA A 182 -9.32 0.17 22.27
N ASN A 183 -8.79 1.31 22.71
CA ASN A 183 -7.72 2.10 22.10
C ASN A 183 -6.70 1.27 21.31
N GLU A 184 -6.64 1.47 20.00
CA GLU A 184 -5.43 1.53 19.18
C GLU A 184 -5.81 2.09 17.80
N GLY A 185 -4.95 2.94 17.22
CA GLY A 185 -5.26 3.72 16.03
C GLY A 185 -5.76 2.88 14.86
N ILE A 186 -7.04 3.06 14.52
CA ILE A 186 -7.67 2.36 13.40
C ILE A 186 -7.18 3.01 12.12
N ARG A 187 -6.24 2.32 11.45
CA ARG A 187 -5.97 2.53 10.04
C ARG A 187 -7.25 2.16 9.30
N SER A 188 -7.82 3.09 8.54
CA SER A 188 -8.75 2.71 7.47
C SER A 188 -8.08 1.59 6.67
N GLU A 189 -8.74 0.44 6.50
CA GLU A 189 -8.27 -0.67 5.69
C GLU A 189 -8.03 -0.17 4.25
N ALA A 190 -6.84 0.37 3.98
CA ALA A 190 -6.51 0.94 2.69
C ALA A 190 -6.22 -0.22 1.73
N GLY A 191 -7.14 -0.60 0.86
CA GLY A 191 -6.92 -1.77 0.00
C GLY A 191 -8.19 -2.41 -0.52
N LEU A 192 -8.04 -3.41 -1.38
CA LEU A 192 -9.08 -4.41 -1.64
C LEU A 192 -8.64 -5.73 -0.99
N ALA A 193 -9.61 -6.44 -0.41
CA ALA A 193 -9.44 -7.74 0.21
C ALA A 193 -9.08 -8.78 -0.84
N ARG A 194 -8.29 -9.78 -0.44
CA ARG A 194 -8.09 -10.98 -1.24
C ARG A 194 -9.40 -11.78 -1.30
N ILE A 195 -9.69 -12.41 -2.44
CA ILE A 195 -10.84 -13.30 -2.62
C ILE A 195 -10.36 -14.75 -2.79
N ASP A 196 -11.00 -15.68 -2.09
CA ASP A 196 -10.92 -17.11 -2.39
C ASP A 196 -11.81 -17.40 -3.61
N SER A 197 -11.18 -17.76 -4.73
CA SER A 197 -11.84 -17.86 -6.03
C SER A 197 -12.33 -19.28 -6.33
N GLY A 198 -13.55 -19.42 -6.84
CA GLY A 198 -14.10 -20.70 -7.30
C GLY A 198 -13.30 -21.30 -8.46
N SER A 199 -13.51 -22.58 -8.79
CA SER A 199 -12.79 -23.24 -9.90
C SER A 199 -12.89 -22.45 -11.21
N GLY A 200 -11.80 -22.37 -11.97
CA GLY A 200 -11.76 -21.68 -13.26
C GLY A 200 -11.75 -20.16 -13.16
N THR A 201 -11.23 -19.57 -12.08
CA THR A 201 -11.27 -18.13 -11.85
C THR A 201 -9.86 -17.52 -11.75
N PHE A 202 -9.68 -16.36 -12.38
CA PHE A 202 -8.48 -15.53 -12.28
C PHE A 202 -8.89 -14.14 -11.83
N VAL A 203 -8.37 -13.66 -10.71
CA VAL A 203 -8.63 -12.29 -10.23
C VAL A 203 -7.31 -11.55 -10.12
N ALA A 204 -7.20 -10.41 -10.79
CA ALA A 204 -6.04 -9.55 -10.74
C ALA A 204 -6.41 -8.12 -10.32
N PHE A 205 -5.47 -7.50 -9.61
CA PHE A 205 -5.57 -6.16 -9.07
C PHE A 205 -4.36 -5.34 -9.47
N SER A 206 -4.56 -4.04 -9.70
CA SER A 206 -3.49 -3.12 -10.12
C SER A 206 -2.41 -2.84 -9.07
N THR A 207 -2.61 -3.27 -7.82
CA THR A 207 -1.60 -3.21 -6.75
C THR A 207 -1.89 -4.24 -5.64
N SER A 208 -0.96 -4.36 -4.69
CA SER A 208 -1.03 -5.30 -3.56
C SER A 208 -2.12 -4.90 -2.55
N PRO A 209 -2.74 -5.87 -1.83
CA PRO A 209 -3.58 -5.58 -0.65
C PRO A 209 -2.88 -4.60 0.29
N GLY A 210 -3.62 -3.69 0.93
CA GLY A 210 -2.99 -2.67 1.79
C GLY A 210 -2.42 -1.44 1.07
N ALA A 211 -2.28 -1.48 -0.26
CA ALA A 211 -1.59 -0.44 -1.05
C ALA A 211 -2.51 0.29 -2.04
N THR A 212 -2.11 1.51 -2.41
CA THR A 212 -2.83 2.39 -3.34
C THR A 212 -2.37 2.20 -4.79
N ALA A 213 -3.32 2.21 -5.73
CA ALA A 213 -3.01 2.29 -7.15
C ALA A 213 -3.00 3.74 -7.63
N ALA A 214 -2.06 4.11 -8.51
CA ALA A 214 -2.03 5.43 -9.13
C ALA A 214 -2.91 5.47 -10.37
N ASP A 215 -3.72 6.53 -10.52
CA ASP A 215 -4.45 6.85 -11.77
C ASP A 215 -3.48 7.15 -12.93
N GLY A 216 -2.24 7.53 -12.62
CA GLY A 216 -1.21 7.89 -13.60
C GLY A 216 -1.29 9.35 -14.05
N THR A 217 -0.25 9.83 -14.72
CA THR A 217 -0.17 11.19 -15.30
C THR A 217 -0.19 11.19 -16.84
N GLY A 218 -0.19 10.01 -17.46
CA GLY A 218 -0.32 9.83 -18.90
C GLY A 218 -1.77 9.60 -19.31
N SER A 219 -1.98 9.12 -20.54
CA SER A 219 -3.32 8.85 -21.08
C SER A 219 -4.08 7.71 -20.38
N ASN A 220 -3.38 6.82 -19.69
CA ASN A 220 -3.90 5.64 -19.01
C ASN A 220 -3.13 5.43 -17.69
N SER A 221 -3.67 4.62 -16.78
CA SER A 221 -2.98 4.20 -15.57
C SER A 221 -1.71 3.40 -15.88
N PRO A 222 -0.71 3.32 -14.97
CA PRO A 222 0.47 2.49 -15.17
C PRO A 222 0.13 1.01 -15.37
N PHE A 223 -0.89 0.53 -14.67
CA PHE A 223 -1.35 -0.86 -14.78
C PHE A 223 -1.99 -1.12 -16.13
N THR A 224 -2.92 -0.27 -16.57
CA THR A 224 -3.61 -0.44 -17.84
C THR A 224 -2.66 -0.23 -19.01
N THR A 225 -1.73 0.72 -18.92
CA THR A 225 -0.66 0.88 -19.91
C THR A 225 0.16 -0.41 -20.08
N ALA A 226 0.52 -1.08 -18.99
CA ALA A 226 1.20 -2.36 -19.05
C ALA A 226 0.29 -3.48 -19.57
N PHE A 227 -0.96 -3.56 -19.12
CA PHE A 227 -1.94 -4.57 -19.56
C PHE A 227 -2.17 -4.51 -21.07
N LEU A 228 -2.46 -3.33 -21.62
CA LEU A 228 -2.69 -3.10 -23.06
C LEU A 228 -1.49 -3.50 -23.92
N ARG A 229 -0.27 -3.29 -23.41
CA ARG A 229 0.97 -3.64 -24.13
C ARG A 229 1.20 -5.13 -24.12
N GLU A 230 1.25 -5.73 -22.92
CA GLU A 230 1.65 -7.13 -22.77
C GLU A 230 0.59 -8.09 -23.33
N MET A 231 -0.70 -7.73 -23.27
CA MET A 231 -1.78 -8.63 -23.73
C MET A 231 -1.75 -8.90 -25.23
N ARG A 232 -1.14 -8.02 -26.03
CA ARG A 232 -1.05 -8.17 -27.49
C ARG A 232 -0.05 -9.25 -27.93
N GLU A 233 0.77 -9.76 -27.01
CA GLU A 233 1.71 -10.85 -27.30
C GLU A 233 0.95 -12.14 -27.66
N PRO A 234 1.09 -12.66 -28.90
CA PRO A 234 0.34 -13.84 -29.33
C PRO A 234 0.77 -15.13 -28.62
N GLY A 235 -0.20 -15.83 -28.07
CA GLY A 235 -0.02 -17.12 -27.38
C GLY A 235 0.63 -17.00 -26.01
N LEU A 236 0.65 -15.80 -25.40
CA LEU A 236 1.18 -15.60 -24.05
C LEU A 236 0.18 -16.10 -22.99
N PRO A 237 0.52 -17.10 -22.17
CA PRO A 237 -0.35 -17.55 -21.09
C PRO A 237 -0.62 -16.44 -20.08
N ILE A 238 -1.85 -16.35 -19.57
CA ILE A 238 -2.29 -15.28 -18.67
C ILE A 238 -1.43 -15.16 -17.41
N GLU A 239 -0.95 -16.26 -16.84
CA GLU A 239 -0.04 -16.20 -15.69
C GLU A 239 1.29 -15.56 -16.07
N GLN A 240 1.81 -15.84 -17.27
CA GLN A 240 3.04 -15.22 -17.75
C GLN A 240 2.84 -13.75 -18.09
N LEU A 241 1.69 -13.43 -18.68
CA LEU A 241 1.25 -12.07 -18.94
C LEU A 241 1.28 -11.23 -17.65
N PHE A 242 0.63 -11.70 -16.58
CA PHE A 242 0.57 -10.95 -15.33
C PHE A 242 1.92 -10.84 -14.61
N ARG A 243 2.84 -11.80 -14.78
CA ARG A 243 4.24 -11.65 -14.35
C ARG A 243 4.95 -10.50 -15.10
N ARG A 244 4.73 -10.36 -16.42
CA ARG A 244 5.28 -9.25 -17.21
C ARG A 244 4.66 -7.92 -16.82
N ILE A 245 3.33 -7.88 -16.64
CA ILE A 245 2.62 -6.68 -16.16
C ILE A 245 3.16 -6.26 -14.80
N ARG A 246 3.34 -7.20 -13.86
CA ARG A 246 3.88 -6.89 -12.54
C ARG A 246 5.25 -6.22 -12.63
N LEU A 247 6.16 -6.76 -13.44
CA LEU A 247 7.47 -6.15 -13.66
C LEU A 247 7.36 -4.75 -14.27
N ALA A 248 6.53 -4.60 -15.31
CA ALA A 248 6.35 -3.33 -15.98
C ALA A 248 5.80 -2.24 -15.05
N VAL A 249 4.79 -2.57 -14.25
CA VAL A 249 4.21 -1.64 -13.27
C VAL A 249 5.21 -1.34 -12.17
N HIS A 250 5.92 -2.35 -11.67
CA HIS A 250 6.98 -2.16 -10.69
C HIS A 250 8.07 -1.21 -11.19
N ASP A 251 8.55 -1.41 -12.42
CA ASP A 251 9.59 -0.58 -13.04
C ASP A 251 9.10 0.87 -13.25
N THR A 252 7.93 1.03 -13.87
CA THR A 252 7.36 2.35 -14.18
C THR A 252 6.97 3.16 -12.95
N THR A 253 6.61 2.49 -11.85
CA THR A 253 6.23 3.14 -10.58
C THR A 253 7.38 3.17 -9.57
N SER A 254 8.60 2.79 -9.97
CA SER A 254 9.76 2.69 -9.06
C SER A 254 9.50 1.84 -7.81
N GLY A 255 8.65 0.82 -7.94
CA GLY A 255 8.25 -0.11 -6.89
C GLY A 255 7.14 0.36 -5.97
N GLN A 256 6.46 1.48 -6.27
CA GLN A 256 5.32 1.98 -5.49
C GLN A 256 4.06 1.13 -5.71
N GLN A 257 3.91 0.50 -6.88
CA GLN A 257 2.82 -0.43 -7.17
C GLN A 257 3.39 -1.79 -7.56
N ILE A 258 2.83 -2.84 -6.98
CA ILE A 258 3.12 -4.23 -7.33
C ILE A 258 1.78 -4.93 -7.56
N PRO A 259 1.38 -5.16 -8.82
CA PRO A 259 0.16 -5.88 -9.18
C PRO A 259 0.07 -7.25 -8.50
N TRP A 260 -1.16 -7.65 -8.19
CA TRP A 260 -1.46 -8.86 -7.45
C TRP A 260 -2.49 -9.71 -8.19
N GLU A 261 -2.28 -11.03 -8.23
CA GLU A 261 -3.25 -11.98 -8.76
C GLU A 261 -3.49 -13.18 -7.84
N THR A 262 -4.67 -13.78 -8.00
CA THR A 262 -5.00 -15.14 -7.56
C THR A 262 -5.56 -15.90 -8.74
N SER A 263 -5.16 -17.16 -8.89
CA SER A 263 -5.61 -18.03 -9.99
C SER A 263 -6.01 -19.39 -9.46
N SER A 264 -7.18 -19.84 -9.91
CA SER A 264 -7.71 -21.20 -9.87
C SER A 264 -8.11 -21.66 -11.27
N LEU A 265 -7.52 -21.06 -12.32
CA LEU A 265 -7.72 -21.48 -13.70
C LEU A 265 -7.29 -22.94 -13.87
N ILE A 266 -8.11 -23.70 -14.58
CA ILE A 266 -7.86 -25.10 -14.92
C ILE A 266 -7.56 -25.30 -16.41
N THR A 267 -7.68 -24.23 -17.19
CA THR A 267 -7.44 -24.18 -18.63
C THR A 267 -6.46 -23.05 -18.95
N ASP A 268 -5.53 -23.31 -19.86
CA ASP A 268 -4.64 -22.27 -20.37
C ASP A 268 -5.47 -21.21 -21.11
N PHE A 269 -5.20 -19.94 -20.82
CA PHE A 269 -5.83 -18.82 -21.48
C PHE A 269 -4.78 -17.85 -22.03
N ALA A 270 -4.98 -17.45 -23.29
CA ALA A 270 -4.22 -16.39 -23.95
C ALA A 270 -5.19 -15.44 -24.66
N PHE A 271 -4.92 -14.14 -24.57
CA PHE A 271 -5.76 -13.09 -25.17
C PHE A 271 -5.72 -13.17 -26.70
N PHE A 272 -4.53 -13.24 -27.29
CA PHE A 272 -4.35 -13.43 -28.73
C PHE A 272 -3.79 -14.82 -28.99
N GLN A 273 -4.32 -15.51 -30.01
CA GLN A 273 -3.83 -16.82 -30.40
C GLN A 273 -2.53 -16.69 -31.20
N ARG A 274 -1.59 -17.63 -31.02
CA ARG A 274 -0.42 -17.73 -31.90
C ARG A 274 -0.90 -18.23 -33.28
N PRO A 275 -0.50 -17.59 -34.39
CA PRO A 275 -0.83 -18.09 -35.72
C PRO A 275 -0.36 -19.53 -35.92
N ALA A 276 -1.20 -20.40 -36.48
CA ALA A 276 -0.87 -21.81 -36.72
C ALA A 276 0.32 -22.01 -37.67
N SER A 277 0.67 -20.98 -38.46
CA SER A 277 1.80 -20.94 -39.39
C SER A 277 3.11 -20.41 -38.77
N ALA A 278 3.09 -19.98 -37.50
CA ALA A 278 4.30 -19.54 -36.84
C ALA A 278 5.26 -20.74 -36.66
N PRO A 279 6.56 -20.61 -37.01
CA PRO A 279 7.54 -21.66 -36.76
C PRO A 279 7.45 -22.13 -35.31
N GLY A 280 7.45 -23.45 -35.09
CA GLY A 280 7.51 -24.01 -33.74
C GLY A 280 8.64 -23.35 -32.97
N ALA A 281 8.37 -22.95 -31.72
CA ALA A 281 9.32 -22.19 -30.91
C ALA A 281 10.73 -22.82 -31.00
N GLN A 282 11.65 -22.12 -31.67
CA GLN A 282 13.05 -22.54 -31.71
C GLN A 282 13.53 -22.71 -30.26
N PRO A 283 14.30 -23.76 -29.94
CA PRO A 283 14.97 -23.84 -28.65
C PRO A 283 15.74 -22.54 -28.45
N ALA A 284 15.43 -21.83 -27.37
CA ALA A 284 16.09 -20.57 -27.08
C ALA A 284 17.61 -20.77 -27.09
N PRO A 285 18.40 -19.89 -27.73
CA PRO A 285 19.85 -19.94 -27.65
C PRO A 285 20.31 -19.91 -26.17
N PRO A 286 21.48 -20.50 -25.84
CA PRO A 286 21.93 -20.65 -24.46
C PRO A 286 21.93 -19.31 -23.73
N ALA A 287 21.30 -19.30 -22.56
CA ALA A 287 21.05 -18.16 -21.70
C ALA A 287 22.36 -17.46 -21.28
N THR A 288 22.77 -16.45 -22.03
CA THR A 288 23.86 -15.54 -21.61
C THR A 288 23.57 -14.06 -21.87
N ALA A 289 22.40 -13.70 -22.42
CA ALA A 289 22.09 -12.30 -22.75
C ALA A 289 20.61 -11.87 -22.58
N GLN A 290 19.77 -12.68 -21.95
CA GLN A 290 18.35 -12.34 -21.73
C GLN A 290 18.05 -12.46 -20.25
N GLY A 291 17.35 -11.47 -19.69
CA GLY A 291 16.98 -11.39 -18.28
C GLY A 291 16.21 -12.62 -17.76
N PRO A 292 15.74 -12.61 -16.51
CA PRO A 292 15.22 -13.82 -15.87
C PRO A 292 14.08 -14.46 -16.68
N SER A 293 14.17 -15.77 -16.93
CA SER A 293 13.10 -16.52 -17.59
C SER A 293 11.81 -16.40 -16.78
N LEU A 294 10.78 -15.84 -17.41
CA LEU A 294 9.44 -15.74 -16.82
C LEU A 294 8.56 -16.94 -17.17
N THR A 295 9.10 -17.92 -17.91
CA THR A 295 8.36 -19.09 -18.37
C THR A 295 8.40 -20.21 -17.34
N LEU A 296 9.57 -20.45 -16.75
CA LEU A 296 9.79 -21.49 -15.74
C LEU A 296 10.11 -20.89 -14.38
N ARG A 297 9.59 -21.52 -13.33
CA ARG A 297 9.85 -21.09 -11.96
C ARG A 297 11.35 -21.21 -11.65
N PRO A 298 12.00 -20.14 -11.18
CA PRO A 298 13.43 -20.18 -10.88
C PRO A 298 13.68 -21.07 -9.68
N THR A 299 14.72 -21.91 -9.77
CA THR A 299 15.21 -22.71 -8.64
C THR A 299 16.14 -21.86 -7.77
N PRO A 300 16.34 -22.21 -6.48
CA PRO A 300 17.32 -21.52 -5.64
C PRO A 300 18.74 -21.53 -6.25
N ALA A 301 19.12 -22.60 -6.95
CA ALA A 301 20.39 -22.67 -7.66
C ALA A 301 20.45 -21.66 -8.83
N ALA A 302 19.37 -21.54 -9.60
CA ALA A 302 19.29 -20.56 -10.68
C ALA A 302 19.38 -19.12 -10.14
N LEU A 303 18.69 -18.80 -9.03
CA LEU A 303 18.73 -17.48 -8.42
C LEU A 303 20.13 -17.08 -7.95
N ARG A 304 20.91 -18.02 -7.40
CA ARG A 304 22.32 -17.81 -7.03
C ARG A 304 23.22 -17.53 -8.22
N SER A 305 22.93 -18.11 -9.38
CA SER A 305 23.71 -17.87 -10.61
C SER A 305 23.35 -16.60 -11.36
N LEU A 306 22.19 -15.99 -11.07
CA LEU A 306 21.77 -14.74 -11.69
C LEU A 306 22.51 -13.53 -11.09
N ALA A 307 22.71 -12.49 -11.89
CA ALA A 307 23.14 -11.19 -11.36
C ALA A 307 22.10 -10.68 -10.34
N PRO A 308 22.51 -9.93 -9.30
CA PRO A 308 21.59 -9.48 -8.24
C PRO A 308 20.37 -8.73 -8.77
N ALA A 309 20.54 -7.88 -9.80
CA ALA A 309 19.46 -7.16 -10.46
C ALA A 309 18.45 -8.10 -11.16
N ASP A 310 18.93 -9.16 -11.81
CA ASP A 310 18.07 -10.14 -12.49
C ASP A 310 17.36 -11.05 -11.49
N ALA A 311 18.05 -11.45 -10.40
CA ALA A 311 17.44 -12.20 -9.31
C ALA A 311 16.36 -11.37 -8.58
N TYR A 312 16.59 -10.07 -8.41
CA TYR A 312 15.61 -9.11 -7.90
C TYR A 312 14.37 -9.05 -8.80
N ARG A 313 14.56 -8.85 -10.11
CA ARG A 313 13.46 -8.84 -11.09
C ARG A 313 12.71 -10.18 -11.10
N ALA A 314 13.42 -11.30 -11.04
CA ALA A 314 12.78 -12.62 -10.95
C ALA A 314 11.90 -12.73 -9.70
N ALA A 315 12.39 -12.26 -8.55
CA ALA A 315 11.64 -12.28 -7.29
C ALA A 315 10.38 -11.43 -7.36
N ILE A 316 10.47 -10.21 -7.89
CA ILE A 316 9.31 -9.35 -8.10
C ILE A 316 8.34 -10.01 -9.08
N ALA A 317 8.79 -10.47 -10.24
CA ALA A 317 7.91 -11.04 -11.27
C ALA A 317 7.10 -12.23 -10.75
N TRP A 318 7.78 -13.15 -10.06
CA TRP A 318 7.14 -14.35 -9.53
C TRP A 318 6.36 -14.11 -8.25
N ASP A 319 6.75 -13.12 -7.45
CA ASP A 319 6.03 -12.63 -6.27
C ASP A 319 5.62 -13.74 -5.27
N ARG A 320 6.55 -14.66 -5.01
CA ARG A 320 6.34 -15.83 -4.14
C ARG A 320 7.26 -15.79 -2.95
N ARG A 321 6.73 -16.19 -1.79
CA ARG A 321 7.47 -16.25 -0.52
C ARG A 321 8.75 -17.05 -0.61
N ASP A 322 8.68 -18.22 -1.23
CA ASP A 322 9.85 -19.10 -1.38
C ASP A 322 10.92 -18.51 -2.32
N ILE A 323 10.52 -17.75 -3.35
CA ILE A 323 11.44 -17.08 -4.27
C ILE A 323 12.06 -15.86 -3.62
N TYR A 324 11.27 -15.03 -2.92
CA TYR A 324 11.82 -13.92 -2.13
C TYR A 324 12.87 -14.40 -1.14
N ARG A 325 12.56 -15.46 -0.37
CA ARG A 325 13.51 -16.06 0.57
C ARG A 325 14.76 -16.53 -0.15
N ALA A 326 14.62 -17.32 -1.22
CA ALA A 326 15.76 -17.84 -1.96
C ALA A 326 16.62 -16.74 -2.59
N THR A 327 16.02 -15.63 -3.05
CA THR A 327 16.76 -14.48 -3.58
C THR A 327 17.50 -13.72 -2.47
N LEU A 328 16.87 -13.52 -1.32
CA LEU A 328 17.52 -12.90 -0.15
C LEU A 328 18.67 -13.74 0.40
N GLU A 329 18.54 -15.08 0.38
CA GLU A 329 19.62 -16.00 0.73
C GLU A 329 20.74 -16.03 -0.32
N ALA A 330 20.40 -15.85 -1.59
CA ALA A 330 21.36 -15.86 -2.70
C ALA A 330 22.18 -14.57 -2.78
N HIS A 331 21.56 -13.43 -2.49
CA HIS A 331 22.15 -12.08 -2.64
C HIS A 331 21.87 -11.22 -1.40
N PRO A 332 22.39 -11.58 -0.22
CA PRO A 332 22.06 -10.91 1.04
C PRO A 332 22.54 -9.44 1.11
N ASP A 333 23.61 -9.13 0.39
CA ASP A 333 24.26 -7.80 0.42
C ASP A 333 23.79 -6.87 -0.71
N ASP A 334 22.81 -7.28 -1.53
CA ASP A 334 22.29 -6.43 -2.61
C ASP A 334 21.51 -5.22 -2.05
N GLU A 335 21.73 -4.03 -2.63
CA GLU A 335 21.07 -2.78 -2.22
C GLU A 335 19.53 -2.87 -2.24
N ARG A 336 18.97 -3.77 -3.06
CA ARG A 336 17.51 -3.97 -3.22
C ARG A 336 16.97 -5.03 -2.26
N ALA A 337 17.81 -5.67 -1.44
CA ALA A 337 17.38 -6.66 -0.45
C ALA A 337 16.31 -6.10 0.51
N LEU A 338 16.41 -4.82 0.92
CA LEU A 338 15.38 -4.17 1.75
C LEU A 338 14.00 -4.13 1.07
N ARG A 339 13.95 -3.92 -0.25
CA ARG A 339 12.69 -3.96 -1.01
C ARG A 339 12.16 -5.38 -1.11
N LEU A 340 13.02 -6.37 -1.28
CA LEU A 340 12.63 -7.79 -1.27
C LEU A 340 12.13 -8.23 0.11
N HIS A 341 12.74 -7.77 1.20
CA HIS A 341 12.25 -8.02 2.56
C HIS A 341 10.84 -7.46 2.77
N ARG A 342 10.54 -6.26 2.25
CA ARG A 342 9.19 -5.68 2.30
C ARG A 342 8.19 -6.54 1.52
N GLY A 343 8.51 -6.92 0.29
CA GLY A 343 7.66 -7.80 -0.52
C GLY A 343 7.45 -9.17 0.13
N PHE A 344 8.50 -9.75 0.71
CA PHE A 344 8.44 -11.01 1.45
C PHE A 344 7.54 -10.91 2.68
N ALA A 345 7.66 -9.83 3.47
CA ALA A 345 6.84 -9.59 4.65
C ALA A 345 5.35 -9.45 4.29
N LEU A 346 5.04 -8.62 3.28
CA LEU A 346 3.66 -8.44 2.79
C LEU A 346 3.06 -9.76 2.30
N ARG A 347 3.77 -10.51 1.45
CA ARG A 347 3.31 -11.82 0.97
C ARG A 347 3.14 -12.83 2.10
N THR A 348 3.98 -12.74 3.12
CA THR A 348 3.90 -13.58 4.32
C THR A 348 2.63 -13.30 5.09
N GLU A 349 2.40 -12.04 5.43
CA GLU A 349 1.22 -11.55 6.13
C GLU A 349 -0.07 -11.95 5.41
N GLU A 350 -0.20 -11.66 4.12
CA GLU A 350 -1.39 -11.97 3.31
C GLU A 350 -1.66 -13.48 3.17
N THR A 351 -0.61 -14.29 3.10
CA THR A 351 -0.77 -15.76 3.07
C THR A 351 -1.31 -16.23 4.41
N THR A 352 -0.75 -15.73 5.51
CA THR A 352 -1.15 -16.08 6.86
C THR A 352 -2.58 -15.60 7.15
N TRP A 353 -2.97 -14.41 6.68
CA TRP A 353 -4.34 -13.92 6.79
C TRP A 353 -5.34 -14.84 6.08
N ALA A 354 -5.05 -15.24 4.84
CA ALA A 354 -5.93 -16.15 4.11
C ALA A 354 -6.05 -17.54 4.76
N GLU A 355 -4.98 -18.04 5.37
CA GLU A 355 -5.04 -19.27 6.16
C GLU A 355 -5.90 -19.09 7.43
N THR A 356 -5.77 -17.95 8.10
CA THR A 356 -6.59 -17.57 9.26
C THR A 356 -8.08 -17.51 8.90
N VAL A 357 -8.44 -16.84 7.82
CA VAL A 357 -9.83 -16.76 7.34
C VAL A 357 -10.37 -18.14 6.96
N ARG A 358 -9.56 -18.96 6.27
CA ARG A 358 -9.93 -20.33 5.90
C ARG A 358 -10.11 -21.25 7.11
N ALA A 359 -9.30 -21.07 8.15
CA ALA A 359 -9.43 -21.82 9.39
C ALA A 359 -10.75 -21.46 10.10
N GLY A 360 -11.11 -20.18 10.09
CA GLY A 360 -12.42 -19.68 10.52
C GLY A 360 -12.70 -19.89 12.01
N ASP A 361 -11.65 -19.96 12.84
CA ASP A 361 -11.75 -20.17 14.29
C ASP A 361 -11.18 -19.00 15.10
N ALA A 362 -11.71 -18.81 16.31
CA ALA A 362 -11.39 -17.67 17.16
C ALA A 362 -9.89 -17.56 17.51
N GLU A 363 -9.24 -18.70 17.74
CA GLU A 363 -7.83 -18.76 18.12
C GLU A 363 -6.90 -18.37 16.97
N SER A 364 -7.25 -18.77 15.74
CA SER A 364 -6.54 -18.39 14.53
C SER A 364 -6.58 -16.88 14.29
N PHE A 365 -7.73 -16.25 14.50
CA PHE A 365 -7.87 -14.79 14.41
C PHE A 365 -7.08 -14.05 15.50
N ARG A 366 -7.17 -14.50 16.77
CA ARG A 366 -6.38 -13.92 17.87
C ARG A 366 -4.87 -14.12 17.69
N LEU A 367 -4.45 -15.25 17.13
CA LEU A 367 -3.05 -15.52 16.84
C LEU A 367 -2.53 -14.61 15.72
N PHE A 368 -3.32 -14.42 14.66
CA PHE A 368 -2.99 -13.47 13.59
C PHE A 368 -2.75 -12.06 14.14
N ALA A 369 -3.71 -11.52 14.91
CA ALA A 369 -3.62 -10.19 15.50
C ALA A 369 -2.36 -10.01 16.38
N ARG A 370 -1.94 -11.06 17.10
CA ARG A 370 -0.70 -11.06 17.90
C ARG A 370 0.57 -11.13 17.07
N LEU A 371 0.58 -11.91 15.98
CA LEU A 371 1.76 -12.09 15.14
C LEU A 371 2.00 -10.90 14.20
N TYR A 372 0.93 -10.19 13.82
CA TYR A 372 0.97 -9.08 12.88
C TYR A 372 0.22 -7.85 13.41
N PRO A 373 0.60 -7.28 14.57
CA PRO A 373 -0.13 -6.18 15.20
C PRO A 373 -0.17 -4.88 14.37
N GLY A 374 0.71 -4.74 13.37
CA GLY A 374 0.71 -3.62 12.42
C GLY A 374 -0.01 -3.89 11.10
N SER A 375 -0.65 -5.06 10.95
CA SER A 375 -1.36 -5.47 9.73
C SER A 375 -2.63 -4.67 9.51
N ALA A 376 -3.00 -4.47 8.24
CA ALA A 376 -4.31 -3.92 7.89
C ALA A 376 -5.47 -4.84 8.32
N HIS A 377 -5.21 -6.13 8.55
CA HIS A 377 -6.24 -7.12 8.90
C HIS A 377 -6.45 -7.30 10.41
N VAL A 378 -5.71 -6.59 11.27
CA VAL A 378 -5.81 -6.77 12.73
C VAL A 378 -7.22 -6.46 13.22
N THR A 379 -7.81 -5.38 12.74
CA THR A 379 -9.12 -4.93 13.20
C THR A 379 -10.19 -5.95 12.82
N GLU A 380 -10.16 -6.46 11.59
CA GLU A 380 -11.05 -7.53 11.14
C GLU A 380 -10.82 -8.85 11.89
N ALA A 381 -9.55 -9.22 12.15
CA ALA A 381 -9.23 -10.40 12.95
C ALA A 381 -9.86 -10.31 14.35
N LEU A 382 -9.71 -9.16 15.03
CA LEU A 382 -10.27 -8.95 16.36
C LEU A 382 -11.81 -8.89 16.35
N ARG A 383 -12.43 -8.44 15.26
CA ARG A 383 -13.89 -8.46 15.08
C ARG A 383 -14.44 -9.86 14.84
N LEU A 384 -13.76 -10.67 14.03
CA LEU A 384 -14.18 -12.04 13.71
C LEU A 384 -13.95 -13.01 14.87
N ALA A 385 -12.93 -12.77 15.71
CA ALA A 385 -12.57 -13.70 16.78
C ALA A 385 -13.71 -14.02 17.78
N PRO A 386 -14.52 -13.06 18.28
CA PRO A 386 -15.64 -13.35 19.18
C PRO A 386 -16.81 -14.08 18.50
N ALA A 387 -17.00 -13.89 17.19
CA ALA A 387 -18.09 -14.49 16.42
C ALA A 387 -17.74 -15.90 15.88
N ALA A 388 -16.45 -16.25 15.85
CA ALA A 388 -15.96 -17.51 15.31
C ALA A 388 -16.01 -18.65 16.36
N PRO A 389 -16.21 -19.92 15.93
CA PRO A 389 -16.16 -21.06 16.82
C PRO A 389 -14.75 -21.26 17.41
N SER A 390 -14.68 -21.71 18.67
CA SER A 390 -13.43 -22.13 19.31
C SER A 390 -13.02 -23.54 18.88
N ARG A 391 -11.71 -23.80 18.74
CA ARG A 391 -11.15 -25.13 18.46
C ARG A 391 -9.92 -25.40 19.34
N ASP A 392 -9.79 -26.64 19.84
CA ASP A 392 -8.69 -27.06 20.73
C ASP A 392 -7.30 -27.09 20.07
N ARG A 393 -7.23 -27.03 18.73
CA ARG A 393 -5.95 -27.07 17.99
C ARG A 393 -5.94 -26.05 16.87
N VAL A 394 -5.12 -25.01 17.06
CA VAL A 394 -4.76 -24.05 16.01
C VAL A 394 -3.90 -24.76 14.97
N ARG A 395 -4.37 -24.84 13.73
CA ARG A 395 -3.59 -25.34 12.58
C ARG A 395 -3.16 -24.19 11.66
N ILE A 396 -2.55 -23.15 12.22
CA ILE A 396 -1.75 -22.21 11.42
C ILE A 396 -0.33 -22.79 11.40
N ALA A 397 -0.13 -23.81 10.55
CA ALA A 397 1.05 -24.66 10.58
C ALA A 397 2.34 -23.98 10.05
N ALA A 398 2.28 -22.73 9.58
CA ALA A 398 3.49 -22.07 9.12
C ALA A 398 3.38 -20.54 9.25
N MET A 399 4.52 -19.97 9.64
CA MET A 399 4.95 -18.61 9.29
C MET A 399 4.66 -17.51 10.31
N CYS A 400 5.45 -17.58 11.38
CA CYS A 400 6.06 -16.43 12.00
C CYS A 400 7.14 -15.85 11.05
N PRO A 401 7.22 -14.52 10.84
CA PRO A 401 8.17 -13.90 9.89
C PRO A 401 9.64 -14.07 10.29
N VAL A 402 9.93 -14.41 11.56
CA VAL A 402 11.29 -14.46 12.14
C VAL A 402 11.62 -15.81 12.79
N CYS A 403 10.69 -16.76 12.86
CA CYS A 403 10.97 -17.99 13.61
C CYS A 403 11.87 -18.90 12.76
N PRO A 404 13.03 -19.35 13.28
CA PRO A 404 13.82 -20.37 12.62
C PRO A 404 12.93 -21.59 12.39
N ALA A 405 13.06 -22.23 11.22
CA ALA A 405 12.40 -23.50 10.98
C ALA A 405 12.68 -24.40 12.19
N PRO A 406 11.66 -25.06 12.78
CA PRO A 406 11.92 -25.97 13.90
C PRO A 406 12.95 -26.97 13.41
N ALA A 407 14.14 -26.92 14.00
CA ALA A 407 15.19 -27.88 13.69
C ALA A 407 14.60 -29.28 13.83
N PRO A 408 14.89 -30.22 12.91
CA PRO A 408 14.43 -31.59 13.04
C PRO A 408 14.81 -32.06 14.45
N ARG A 409 13.80 -32.49 15.23
CA ARG A 409 14.00 -32.96 16.60
C ARG A 409 14.90 -34.19 16.56
N SER A 410 16.21 -33.99 16.67
CA SER A 410 17.12 -35.06 17.02
C SER A 410 16.75 -35.48 18.44
N ARG A 411 16.29 -36.71 18.61
CA ARG A 411 16.14 -37.32 19.93
C ARG A 411 17.49 -37.19 20.64
N ARG A 412 17.53 -36.44 21.74
CA ARG A 412 18.69 -36.45 22.65
C ARG A 412 18.75 -37.84 23.27
N ALA A 413 19.74 -38.63 22.86
CA ALA A 413 20.24 -39.72 23.68
C ALA A 413 21.36 -39.15 24.56
N ASP A 414 21.18 -39.33 25.86
CA ASP A 414 22.18 -39.46 26.92
C ASP A 414 23.23 -38.35 27.12
N PHE A 415 22.98 -37.59 28.18
CA PHE A 415 23.96 -36.74 28.85
C PHE A 415 24.77 -37.63 29.80
N THR A 416 26.06 -37.87 29.51
CA THR A 416 27.03 -38.26 30.53
C THR A 416 28.04 -37.13 30.72
N PRO A 417 28.38 -36.76 31.96
CA PRO A 417 29.28 -35.63 32.22
C PRO A 417 30.73 -36.05 31.93
N ARG A 418 31.42 -35.31 31.06
CA ARG A 418 32.85 -35.53 30.79
C ARG A 418 33.71 -34.60 31.63
N GLU A 419 34.68 -35.22 32.27
CA GLU A 419 35.69 -34.73 33.19
C GLU A 419 36.60 -33.65 32.58
N VAL A 420 37.01 -32.69 33.41
CA VAL A 420 37.88 -31.57 33.05
C VAL A 420 39.34 -32.04 33.07
N VAL A 421 40.04 -31.91 31.94
CA VAL A 421 41.50 -32.12 31.83
C VAL A 421 42.18 -30.78 31.54
N PRO A 422 43.27 -30.41 32.24
CA PRO A 422 43.95 -29.14 32.04
C PRO A 422 44.81 -29.15 30.77
N VAL A 423 44.73 -28.07 29.98
CA VAL A 423 45.51 -27.87 28.76
C VAL A 423 46.95 -27.48 29.12
N ARG A 424 47.90 -28.27 28.60
CA ARG A 424 49.36 -28.03 28.69
C ARG A 424 49.80 -27.21 27.47
N VAL A 425 50.50 -26.10 27.71
CA VAL A 425 51.10 -25.24 26.68
C VAL A 425 52.35 -25.93 26.10
N ALA A 426 52.48 -25.96 24.77
CA ALA A 426 53.66 -26.43 24.04
C ALA A 426 54.27 -25.27 23.21
N PRO A 427 55.60 -25.23 23.00
CA PRO A 427 56.31 -24.06 22.50
C PRO A 427 56.31 -23.94 20.96
N ALA A 428 56.53 -22.71 20.50
CA ALA A 428 56.58 -22.30 19.10
C ALA A 428 57.66 -23.04 18.28
N ARG A 429 57.31 -23.45 17.06
CA ARG A 429 58.25 -23.95 16.04
C ARG A 429 58.35 -22.94 14.89
N SER A 430 59.58 -22.64 14.53
CA SER A 430 60.04 -21.80 13.42
C SER A 430 59.67 -22.37 12.04
N ALA A 431 59.25 -21.50 11.12
CA ALA A 431 58.94 -21.81 9.73
C ALA A 431 60.23 -21.90 8.85
N PRO A 432 60.25 -22.76 7.80
CA PRO A 432 61.37 -22.83 6.88
C PRO A 432 61.27 -21.82 5.72
N VAL A 433 62.44 -21.31 5.33
CA VAL A 433 62.69 -20.39 4.21
C VAL A 433 62.44 -21.10 2.87
N ARG A 434 61.65 -20.50 1.97
CA ARG A 434 61.54 -20.92 0.55
C ARG A 434 62.37 -20.00 -0.34
N GLN A 435 63.20 -20.62 -1.18
CA GLN A 435 64.05 -20.00 -2.18
C GLN A 435 63.24 -19.33 -3.31
N ALA A 436 63.80 -18.24 -3.84
CA ALA A 436 63.27 -17.44 -4.93
C ALA A 436 63.50 -18.10 -6.31
N LEU A 437 62.47 -18.06 -7.16
CA LEU A 437 62.57 -18.33 -8.61
C LEU A 437 63.06 -17.07 -9.38
N PRO A 438 63.68 -17.23 -10.56
CA PRO A 438 64.17 -16.12 -11.38
C PRO A 438 63.02 -15.36 -12.08
N PRO A 439 63.25 -14.08 -12.47
CA PRO A 439 62.19 -13.21 -12.97
C PRO A 439 61.80 -13.52 -14.42
N ALA A 440 60.50 -13.67 -14.66
CA ALA A 440 59.92 -13.67 -15.99
C ALA A 440 59.85 -12.24 -16.56
N ALA A 441 60.01 -12.13 -17.88
CA ALA A 441 60.12 -10.89 -18.64
C ALA A 441 58.97 -9.91 -18.40
N ALA A 442 59.31 -8.61 -18.42
CA ALA A 442 58.39 -7.50 -18.18
C ALA A 442 57.27 -7.42 -19.23
N PRO A 443 56.00 -7.24 -18.81
CA PRO A 443 54.91 -6.95 -19.73
C PRO A 443 55.04 -5.52 -20.29
N VAL A 444 54.71 -5.37 -21.57
CA VAL A 444 54.60 -4.09 -22.27
C VAL A 444 53.60 -3.19 -21.53
N VAL A 445 54.08 -2.04 -21.06
CA VAL A 445 53.25 -1.00 -20.44
C VAL A 445 52.46 -0.31 -21.56
N VAL A 446 51.17 -0.61 -21.65
CA VAL A 446 50.21 0.26 -22.37
C VAL A 446 50.00 1.48 -21.48
N PRO A 447 50.17 2.73 -21.96
CA PRO A 447 49.84 3.90 -21.16
C PRO A 447 48.35 3.86 -20.81
N GLU A 448 48.08 3.71 -19.51
CA GLU A 448 46.74 3.81 -18.95
C GLU A 448 46.22 5.21 -19.29
N LEU A 449 45.11 5.29 -20.05
CA LEU A 449 44.43 6.56 -20.28
C LEU A 449 44.13 7.16 -18.89
N PRO A 450 44.43 8.46 -18.65
CA PRO A 450 44.10 9.08 -17.38
C PRO A 450 42.60 8.85 -17.12
N PRO A 451 42.21 8.37 -15.92
CA PRO A 451 40.81 8.16 -15.61
C PRO A 451 40.10 9.47 -15.88
N ALA A 452 39.05 9.43 -16.71
CA ALA A 452 38.18 10.56 -16.90
C ALA A 452 37.77 11.04 -15.51
N LEU A 453 38.24 12.22 -15.11
CA LEU A 453 37.86 12.86 -13.86
C LEU A 453 36.35 13.14 -13.98
N LEU A 454 35.53 12.19 -13.54
CA LEU A 454 34.13 12.49 -13.26
C LEU A 454 34.17 13.70 -12.32
N PRO A 455 33.40 14.77 -12.61
CA PRO A 455 33.36 15.92 -11.74
C PRO A 455 33.03 15.42 -10.33
N ALA A 456 33.89 15.76 -9.37
CA ALA A 456 33.70 15.36 -7.99
C ALA A 456 32.27 15.72 -7.58
N LYS A 457 31.53 14.72 -7.08
CA LYS A 457 30.16 14.88 -6.62
C LYS A 457 30.08 16.14 -5.74
N PRO A 458 29.19 17.11 -6.05
CA PRO A 458 29.07 18.30 -5.21
C PRO A 458 28.78 17.88 -3.77
N ARG A 459 29.45 18.56 -2.82
CA ARG A 459 29.50 18.13 -1.42
C ARG A 459 28.13 17.92 -0.79
N TRP A 460 27.13 18.73 -1.15
CA TRP A 460 25.78 18.66 -0.58
C TRP A 460 24.78 17.87 -1.42
N THR A 461 25.19 17.05 -2.41
CA THR A 461 24.27 16.37 -3.33
C THR A 461 23.97 14.92 -2.94
N GLY A 462 23.01 14.63 -2.06
CA GLY A 462 22.70 13.24 -1.77
C GLY A 462 21.61 13.03 -0.75
N PHE A 463 21.35 11.76 -0.47
CA PHE A 463 20.49 11.36 0.64
C PHE A 463 21.21 11.58 1.96
N TYR A 464 20.48 12.07 2.95
CA TYR A 464 20.94 12.18 4.32
C TYR A 464 19.86 11.71 5.30
N ALA A 465 20.32 11.17 6.42
CA ALA A 465 19.51 10.81 7.57
C ALA A 465 20.14 11.39 8.82
N GLY A 466 19.33 11.84 9.77
CA GLY A 466 19.85 12.48 10.96
C GLY A 466 18.90 12.44 12.14
N GLY A 467 19.46 12.81 13.28
CA GLY A 467 18.72 13.00 14.52
C GLY A 467 19.01 14.40 15.07
N SER A 468 18.01 15.02 15.68
CA SER A 468 18.16 16.30 16.35
C SER A 468 17.46 16.32 17.70
N VAL A 469 17.97 17.14 18.60
CA VAL A 469 17.37 17.44 19.89
C VAL A 469 17.16 18.95 19.97
N GLY A 470 16.13 19.37 20.69
CA GLY A 470 15.73 20.76 20.68
C GLY A 470 14.77 21.14 21.77
N GLY A 471 14.35 22.40 21.71
CA GLY A 471 13.27 22.94 22.51
C GLY A 471 12.17 23.48 21.60
N ALA A 472 10.93 23.26 21.99
CA ALA A 472 9.76 23.86 21.34
C ALA A 472 8.94 24.64 22.36
N ASP A 473 8.36 25.75 21.91
CA ASP A 473 7.28 26.43 22.59
C ASP A 473 6.00 26.35 21.78
N GLN A 474 4.88 26.36 22.48
CA GLN A 474 3.56 26.30 21.88
C GLN A 474 2.67 27.35 22.51
N ARG A 475 1.82 27.95 21.68
CA ARG A 475 0.70 28.79 22.10
C ARG A 475 -0.56 28.37 21.36
N SER A 476 -1.65 28.25 22.11
CA SER A 476 -2.96 27.88 21.57
C SER A 476 -4.00 28.93 21.96
N PRO A 477 -4.11 30.08 21.28
CA PRO A 477 -5.20 31.01 21.53
C PRO A 477 -6.55 30.30 21.31
N THR A 478 -7.37 30.30 22.36
CA THR A 478 -8.64 29.60 22.44
C THR A 478 -9.78 30.59 22.62
N ARG A 479 -10.80 30.49 21.77
CA ARG A 479 -12.06 31.23 21.90
C ARG A 479 -13.18 30.30 22.33
N ILE A 480 -14.03 30.78 23.21
CA ILE A 480 -15.14 30.01 23.79
C ILE A 480 -16.45 30.63 23.32
N ALA A 481 -17.42 29.79 22.93
CA ALA A 481 -18.75 30.20 22.49
C ALA A 481 -19.79 29.15 22.87
N GLY A 482 -20.99 29.57 23.29
CA GLY A 482 -22.14 28.72 23.59
C GLY A 482 -23.06 28.54 22.37
N PHE A 483 -23.77 27.42 22.30
CA PHE A 483 -24.70 27.08 21.21
C PHE A 483 -25.94 26.35 21.74
N GLY A 484 -27.12 26.72 21.22
CA GLY A 484 -28.43 26.15 21.57
C GLY A 484 -29.56 27.18 21.38
N PRO A 485 -30.84 26.76 21.31
CA PRO A 485 -31.99 27.64 21.08
C PRO A 485 -32.25 28.65 22.22
N ALA A 486 -31.51 28.56 23.33
CA ALA A 486 -31.45 29.53 24.41
C ALA A 486 -30.11 29.46 25.17
N SER A 487 -28.96 29.43 24.48
CA SER A 487 -27.67 29.11 25.11
C SER A 487 -27.31 30.04 26.29
N GLU A 488 -27.47 29.55 27.51
CA GLU A 488 -27.10 30.22 28.75
C GLU A 488 -25.60 30.48 28.84
N VAL A 489 -24.78 29.60 28.27
CA VAL A 489 -23.33 29.76 28.16
C VAL A 489 -22.99 30.99 27.33
N GLN A 490 -23.65 31.21 26.18
CA GLN A 490 -23.37 32.37 25.35
C GLN A 490 -23.83 33.66 26.03
N THR A 491 -25.02 33.63 26.65
CA THR A 491 -25.54 34.76 27.43
C THR A 491 -24.61 35.11 28.59
N SER A 492 -24.07 34.09 29.28
CA SER A 492 -23.10 34.26 30.36
C SER A 492 -21.74 34.77 29.86
N ILE A 493 -21.32 34.39 28.66
CA ILE A 493 -20.13 34.95 28.01
C ILE A 493 -20.34 36.44 27.69
N ASP A 494 -21.48 36.81 27.11
CA ASP A 494 -21.80 38.17 26.69
C ASP A 494 -21.95 39.11 27.91
N ALA A 495 -22.43 38.58 29.03
CA ALA A 495 -22.49 39.29 30.32
C ALA A 495 -21.14 39.37 31.06
N GLY A 496 -20.09 38.70 30.58
CA GLY A 496 -18.77 38.66 31.24
C GLY A 496 -18.67 37.69 32.42
N ASN A 497 -19.68 36.83 32.60
CA ASN A 497 -19.78 35.83 33.67
C ASN A 497 -19.03 34.53 33.35
N VAL A 498 -18.52 34.37 32.12
CA VAL A 498 -17.67 33.26 31.67
C VAL A 498 -16.54 33.83 30.81
N ALA A 499 -15.31 33.32 30.96
CA ALA A 499 -14.20 33.79 30.15
C ALA A 499 -14.39 33.42 28.68
N SER A 500 -14.38 34.40 27.77
CA SER A 500 -14.54 34.16 26.33
C SER A 500 -13.25 33.77 25.61
N ARG A 501 -12.09 33.99 26.26
CA ARG A 501 -10.76 33.75 25.67
C ARG A 501 -9.78 33.21 26.70
N LEU A 502 -9.02 32.21 26.28
CA LEU A 502 -7.86 31.67 26.99
C LEU A 502 -6.71 31.55 26.00
N SER A 503 -5.48 31.49 26.48
CA SER A 503 -4.32 31.19 25.63
C SER A 503 -3.35 30.28 26.36
N PRO A 504 -3.65 28.97 26.46
CA PRO A 504 -2.68 28.01 26.96
C PRO A 504 -1.37 28.09 26.18
N SER A 505 -0.26 27.99 26.91
CA SER A 505 1.07 28.00 26.33
C SER A 505 2.00 27.10 27.14
N GLY A 506 2.94 26.46 26.45
CA GLY A 506 3.87 25.51 27.05
C GLY A 506 5.22 25.54 26.38
N ARG A 507 6.21 24.94 27.04
CA ARG A 507 7.54 24.69 26.50
C ARG A 507 7.93 23.26 26.83
N GLY A 508 8.69 22.62 25.95
CA GLY A 508 9.16 21.26 26.15
C GLY A 508 10.39 20.94 25.31
N ALA A 509 11.04 19.83 25.64
CA ALA A 509 12.12 19.28 24.83
C ALA A 509 11.56 18.47 23.67
N THR A 510 12.32 18.40 22.58
CA THR A 510 11.98 17.64 21.37
C THR A 510 13.12 16.69 21.03
N ILE A 511 12.77 15.48 20.59
CA ILE A 511 13.69 14.54 19.96
C ILE A 511 13.14 14.23 18.59
N SER A 512 13.94 14.44 17.55
CA SER A 512 13.50 14.36 16.16
C SER A 512 14.40 13.45 15.34
N GLY A 513 13.81 12.69 14.42
CA GLY A 513 14.50 11.99 13.34
C GLY A 513 14.14 12.61 12.01
N GLN A 514 15.10 12.75 11.10
CA GLN A 514 14.92 13.39 9.80
C GLN A 514 15.58 12.63 8.66
N LEU A 515 14.96 12.67 7.49
CA LEU A 515 15.43 12.08 6.24
C LEU A 515 15.27 13.11 5.14
N GLY A 516 16.21 13.17 4.20
CA GLY A 516 16.04 14.03 3.05
C GLY A 516 17.01 13.75 1.92
N PHE A 517 16.84 14.52 0.86
CA PHE A 517 17.69 14.50 -0.32
C PHE A 517 18.01 15.94 -0.72
N ASN A 518 19.28 16.20 -1.01
CA ASN A 518 19.76 17.48 -1.50
C ASN A 518 20.37 17.30 -2.90
N TYR A 519 20.24 18.31 -3.75
CA TYR A 519 20.83 18.40 -5.07
C TYR A 519 21.45 19.78 -5.25
N GLN A 520 22.77 19.81 -5.41
CA GLN A 520 23.55 21.04 -5.51
C GLN A 520 23.92 21.34 -6.98
N ILE A 521 23.60 22.56 -7.42
CA ILE A 521 23.94 23.14 -8.71
C ILE A 521 24.73 24.43 -8.46
N GLY A 522 26.05 24.35 -8.62
CA GLY A 522 26.94 25.46 -8.24
C GLY A 522 26.83 25.75 -6.74
N ALA A 523 26.48 26.99 -6.37
CA ALA A 523 26.23 27.37 -4.98
C ALA A 523 24.80 27.06 -4.50
N VAL A 524 23.85 26.76 -5.39
CA VAL A 524 22.45 26.55 -5.01
C VAL A 524 22.25 25.09 -4.61
N VAL A 525 21.53 24.85 -3.50
CA VAL A 525 21.10 23.53 -3.06
C VAL A 525 19.58 23.49 -3.03
N LEU A 526 18.98 22.53 -3.72
CA LEU A 526 17.55 22.24 -3.66
C LEU A 526 17.33 20.86 -3.07
N GLY A 527 16.27 20.67 -2.31
CA GLY A 527 16.03 19.38 -1.67
C GLY A 527 14.62 19.19 -1.16
N ALA A 528 14.39 18.00 -0.62
CA ALA A 528 13.19 17.65 0.11
C ALA A 528 13.60 16.99 1.43
N GLU A 529 12.89 17.31 2.50
CA GLU A 529 13.12 16.74 3.82
C GLU A 529 11.81 16.36 4.49
N THR A 530 11.86 15.28 5.28
CA THR A 530 10.78 14.88 6.18
C THR A 530 11.38 14.64 7.56
N ASP A 531 10.66 15.04 8.59
CA ASP A 531 11.07 14.80 9.97
C ASP A 531 9.89 14.44 10.85
N PHE A 532 10.18 13.66 11.89
CA PHE A 532 9.23 13.28 12.93
C PHE A 532 9.83 13.61 14.29
N SER A 533 9.10 14.37 15.08
CA SER A 533 9.51 14.88 16.39
C SER A 533 8.58 14.32 17.46
N ALA A 534 9.15 13.58 18.41
CA ALA A 534 8.49 13.21 19.66
C ALA A 534 8.72 14.34 20.67
N MET A 535 7.66 14.82 21.31
CA MET A 535 7.71 15.92 22.27
C MET A 535 6.55 15.82 23.26
N HIS A 536 6.57 16.62 24.31
CA HIS A 536 5.37 16.84 25.11
C HIS A 536 5.34 18.32 25.44
N VAL A 537 4.73 19.08 24.53
CA VAL A 537 4.75 20.55 24.57
C VAL A 537 3.30 20.99 24.67
N GLY A 538 2.98 21.73 25.72
CA GLY A 538 1.60 22.05 26.00
C GLY A 538 1.43 22.78 27.31
N GLY A 539 0.27 23.36 27.50
CA GLY A 539 -0.02 24.12 28.70
C GLY A 539 -1.49 24.11 29.05
N ARG A 540 -1.76 24.46 30.30
CA ARG A 540 -3.09 24.70 30.82
C ARG A 540 -3.23 26.16 31.23
N LYS A 541 -4.35 26.79 30.89
CA LYS A 541 -4.73 28.12 31.38
C LYS A 541 -6.14 28.05 31.93
N ALA A 542 -6.33 28.61 33.12
CA ALA A 542 -7.63 28.80 33.73
C ALA A 542 -7.88 30.30 33.96
N SER A 543 -9.15 30.69 33.93
CA SER A 543 -9.65 32.01 34.28
C SER A 543 -10.86 31.83 35.17
N THR A 544 -10.90 32.56 36.27
CA THR A 544 -11.99 32.50 37.24
C THR A 544 -12.64 33.88 37.33
N VAL A 545 -13.96 33.92 37.21
CA VAL A 545 -14.78 35.12 37.38
C VAL A 545 -15.83 34.85 38.46
N ASN A 546 -16.23 35.86 39.22
CA ASN A 546 -17.17 35.71 40.34
C ASN A 546 -18.44 36.56 40.13
N PRO A 547 -19.31 36.18 39.19
CA PRO A 547 -20.59 36.82 39.00
C PRO A 547 -21.55 36.51 40.15
N PHE A 548 -22.12 37.54 40.77
CA PHE A 548 -23.20 37.41 41.77
C PHE A 548 -22.88 36.45 42.94
N GLY A 549 -21.60 36.28 43.31
CA GLY A 549 -21.18 35.39 44.38
C GLY A 549 -20.99 33.92 43.98
N VAL A 550 -21.10 33.58 42.69
CA VAL A 550 -20.81 32.25 42.13
C VAL A 550 -19.44 32.28 41.47
N GLU A 551 -18.54 31.38 41.86
CA GLU A 551 -17.22 31.28 41.24
C GLU A 551 -17.28 30.42 39.97
N VAL A 552 -17.03 31.02 38.80
CA VAL A 552 -17.03 30.32 37.50
C VAL A 552 -15.61 30.20 36.97
N THR A 553 -15.07 28.98 36.98
CA THR A 553 -13.72 28.69 36.49
C THR A 553 -13.78 28.09 35.09
N THR A 554 -13.25 28.80 34.10
CA THR A 554 -13.07 28.30 32.74
C THR A 554 -11.62 27.87 32.52
N GLN A 555 -11.41 26.63 32.11
CA GLN A 555 -10.09 26.05 31.87
C GLN A 555 -9.95 25.51 30.45
N ALA A 556 -8.76 25.70 29.87
CA ALA A 556 -8.36 25.11 28.60
C ALA A 556 -6.95 24.54 28.73
N GLN A 557 -6.73 23.36 28.18
CA GLN A 557 -5.45 22.67 28.12
C GLN A 557 -5.23 22.20 26.68
N THR A 558 -4.00 22.36 26.20
CA THR A 558 -3.61 21.87 24.88
C THR A 558 -2.20 21.32 24.95
N GLU A 559 -2.01 20.10 24.46
CA GLU A 559 -0.77 19.35 24.44
C GLU A 559 -0.51 18.77 23.05
N LEU A 560 0.73 18.90 22.58
CA LEU A 560 1.24 18.33 21.35
C LEU A 560 2.27 17.26 21.70
N ASP A 561 1.98 16.02 21.36
CA ASP A 561 2.84 14.87 21.69
C ASP A 561 3.79 14.49 20.54
N THR A 562 3.34 14.73 19.31
CA THR A 562 4.12 14.41 18.12
C THR A 562 3.92 15.47 17.05
N LEU A 563 4.98 15.76 16.28
CA LEU A 563 4.95 16.64 15.12
C LEU A 563 5.73 16.00 13.97
N GLY A 564 5.08 15.75 12.85
CA GLY A 564 5.69 15.35 11.59
C GLY A 564 5.62 16.47 10.56
N THR A 565 6.64 16.57 9.70
CA THR A 565 6.64 17.53 8.59
C THR A 565 7.17 16.94 7.30
N VAL A 566 6.70 17.47 6.17
CA VAL A 566 7.24 17.20 4.83
C VAL A 566 7.49 18.56 4.17
N ARG A 567 8.75 18.89 3.90
CA ARG A 567 9.19 20.24 3.52
C ARG A 567 10.10 20.21 2.29
N ALA A 568 9.90 21.16 1.39
CA ALA A 568 10.89 21.50 0.39
C ALA A 568 12.02 22.30 1.04
N ARG A 569 13.26 22.17 0.54
CA ARG A 569 14.46 22.85 1.01
C ARG A 569 15.09 23.63 -0.15
N ALA A 570 15.51 24.86 0.11
CA ALA A 570 16.35 25.64 -0.80
C ALA A 570 17.44 26.34 0.02
N GLY A 571 18.67 26.36 -0.48
CA GLY A 571 19.79 26.95 0.23
C GLY A 571 20.97 27.35 -0.65
N ILE A 572 21.93 28.01 -0.04
CA ILE A 572 23.18 28.46 -0.66
C ILE A 572 24.36 27.84 0.09
N ALA A 573 25.22 27.13 -0.64
CA ALA A 573 26.43 26.49 -0.15
C ALA A 573 27.66 27.41 -0.32
N PHE A 574 28.37 27.62 0.78
CA PHE A 574 29.64 28.31 0.90
C PHE A 574 30.71 27.29 1.30
N GLY A 575 31.02 26.36 0.38
CA GLY A 575 31.92 25.23 0.67
C GLY A 575 31.34 24.28 1.73
N ASP A 576 31.87 24.36 2.94
CA ASP A 576 31.47 23.54 4.10
C ASP A 576 30.25 24.06 4.85
N LEU A 577 29.76 25.27 4.57
CA LEU A 577 28.58 25.84 5.21
C LEU A 577 27.41 25.94 4.22
N LEU A 578 26.25 25.42 4.60
CA LEU A 578 24.98 25.56 3.89
C LEU A 578 24.01 26.40 4.71
N VAL A 579 23.56 27.52 4.14
CA VAL A 579 22.44 28.31 4.68
C VAL A 579 21.18 27.91 3.92
N PHE A 580 20.13 27.49 4.61
CA PHE A 580 18.92 26.98 3.96
C PHE A 580 17.63 27.51 4.58
N ALA A 581 16.58 27.52 3.77
CA ALA A 581 15.20 27.73 4.15
C ALA A 581 14.36 26.53 3.69
N THR A 582 13.27 26.28 4.43
CA THR A 582 12.40 25.13 4.23
C THR A 582 10.95 25.53 4.42
N GLY A 583 10.04 24.90 3.69
CA GLY A 583 8.61 25.15 3.80
C GLY A 583 7.79 23.98 3.32
N GLY A 584 6.66 23.71 3.98
CA GLY A 584 5.77 22.64 3.56
C GLY A 584 4.68 22.31 4.57
N TYR A 585 4.29 21.04 4.58
CA TYR A 585 3.16 20.51 5.32
C TYR A 585 3.58 20.03 6.71
N ALA A 586 2.71 20.25 7.70
CA ALA A 586 2.89 19.81 9.08
C ALA A 586 1.66 19.05 9.58
N TYR A 587 1.87 18.03 10.39
CA TYR A 587 0.81 17.29 11.08
C TYR A 587 1.28 16.88 12.48
N GLY A 588 0.37 16.76 13.43
CA GLY A 588 0.74 16.40 14.80
C GLY A 588 -0.43 15.90 15.65
N HIS A 589 -0.11 15.07 16.64
CA HIS A 589 -1.10 14.55 17.59
C HIS A 589 -1.35 15.58 18.70
N LEU A 590 -2.58 16.10 18.75
CA LEU A 590 -2.98 17.16 19.66
C LEU A 590 -4.04 16.66 20.67
N GLY A 591 -3.70 16.71 21.95
CA GLY A 591 -4.62 16.53 23.06
C GLY A 591 -5.20 17.88 23.51
N GLN A 592 -6.53 17.97 23.61
CA GLN A 592 -7.23 19.15 24.10
C GLN A 592 -8.20 18.77 25.20
N ARG A 593 -8.22 19.57 26.27
CA ARG A 593 -9.21 19.45 27.35
C ARG A 593 -9.74 20.83 27.69
N GLY A 594 -11.01 20.92 28.02
CA GLY A 594 -11.65 22.16 28.42
C GLY A 594 -12.74 21.89 29.44
N ALA A 595 -12.98 22.87 30.32
CA ALA A 595 -14.14 22.85 31.18
C ALA A 595 -14.58 24.27 31.58
N ILE A 596 -15.85 24.38 31.96
CA ILE A 596 -16.48 25.55 32.57
C ILE A 596 -17.17 25.05 33.84
N ASN A 597 -16.62 25.39 35.00
CA ASN A 597 -17.01 24.84 36.30
C ASN A 597 -17.48 25.96 37.23
N PRO A 598 -18.80 26.12 37.44
CA PRO A 598 -19.35 27.00 38.45
C PRO A 598 -19.37 26.36 39.85
N VAL A 599 -19.15 27.16 40.90
CA VAL A 599 -19.23 26.77 42.32
C VAL A 599 -20.09 27.79 43.08
N PRO A 600 -21.13 27.36 43.84
CA PRO A 600 -21.56 25.97 44.07
C PRO A 600 -22.20 25.33 42.82
N THR A 601 -22.15 23.99 42.71
CA THR A 601 -22.53 23.16 41.53
C THR A 601 -24.04 23.13 41.20
N ALA A 602 -24.80 24.15 41.62
CA ALA A 602 -26.21 24.32 41.26
C ALA A 602 -26.40 24.85 39.81
N ASN A 603 -25.32 25.31 39.17
CA ASN A 603 -25.29 25.79 37.78
C ASN A 603 -24.66 24.73 36.85
N PRO A 604 -25.00 24.72 35.55
CA PRO A 604 -24.55 23.69 34.63
C PRO A 604 -23.02 23.71 34.44
N THR A 605 -22.41 22.53 34.53
CA THR A 605 -20.97 22.30 34.33
C THR A 605 -20.73 21.72 32.95
N TYR A 606 -19.81 22.31 32.21
CA TYR A 606 -19.46 21.86 30.86
C TYR A 606 -18.04 21.32 30.83
N ALA A 607 -17.83 20.14 30.28
CA ALA A 607 -16.50 19.57 30.12
C ALA A 607 -16.38 18.78 28.82
N GLY A 608 -15.16 18.68 28.32
CA GLY A 608 -14.87 17.94 27.10
C GLY A 608 -13.39 17.71 26.92
N SER A 609 -13.06 16.59 26.27
CA SER A 609 -11.71 16.30 25.83
C SER A 609 -11.73 15.70 24.44
N THR A 610 -10.70 16.00 23.64
CA THR A 610 -10.49 15.37 22.34
C THR A 610 -9.00 15.14 22.12
N ALA A 611 -8.66 14.02 21.48
CA ALA A 611 -7.36 13.76 20.94
C ALA A 611 -7.52 13.59 19.43
N GLN A 612 -6.81 14.40 18.65
CA GLN A 612 -6.97 14.44 17.19
C GLN A 612 -5.65 14.74 16.50
N ILE A 613 -5.53 14.31 15.25
CA ILE A 613 -4.44 14.74 14.37
C ILE A 613 -4.82 16.11 13.81
N ALA A 614 -4.00 17.11 14.10
CA ALA A 614 -4.13 18.45 13.53
C ALA A 614 -3.09 18.62 12.42
N SER A 615 -3.41 19.39 11.38
CA SER A 615 -2.50 19.64 10.26
C SER A 615 -2.52 21.09 9.81
N GLY A 616 -1.43 21.49 9.17
CA GLY A 616 -1.27 22.82 8.62
C GLY A 616 0.08 22.96 7.94
N TRP A 617 0.77 24.06 8.21
CA TRP A 617 2.01 24.39 7.52
C TRP A 617 3.19 24.52 8.50
N ALA A 618 4.37 24.29 7.97
CA ALA A 618 5.63 24.58 8.66
C ALA A 618 6.57 25.37 7.75
N LEU A 619 7.25 26.35 8.33
CA LEU A 619 8.27 27.17 7.69
C LEU A 619 9.48 27.23 8.61
N GLY A 620 10.67 26.97 8.08
CA GLY A 620 11.88 26.95 8.87
C GLY A 620 13.12 27.33 8.07
N GLY A 621 14.23 27.46 8.75
CA GLY A 621 15.52 27.75 8.15
C GLY A 621 16.65 27.47 9.12
N GLY A 622 17.85 27.34 8.60
CA GLY A 622 18.98 26.94 9.42
C GLY A 622 20.32 26.99 8.71
N LEU A 623 21.31 26.52 9.45
CA LEU A 623 22.69 26.38 9.06
C LEU A 623 23.06 24.90 9.15
N GLU A 624 23.78 24.41 8.14
CA GLU A 624 24.33 23.06 8.14
C GLU A 624 25.82 23.16 7.80
N TYR A 625 26.68 22.60 8.65
CA TYR A 625 28.14 22.66 8.51
C TYR A 625 28.70 21.25 8.32
N ALA A 626 29.42 21.01 7.24
CA ALA A 626 30.05 19.73 6.96
C ALA A 626 31.29 19.53 7.85
N LEU A 627 31.29 18.45 8.64
CA LEU A 627 32.40 18.03 9.50
C LEU A 627 33.34 17.03 8.80
N GLY A 628 32.93 16.50 7.66
CA GLY A 628 33.68 15.53 6.87
C GLY A 628 32.95 15.16 5.58
N PRO A 629 33.35 14.07 4.90
CA PRO A 629 32.76 13.66 3.62
C PRO A 629 31.33 13.11 3.72
N MET A 630 30.85 12.75 4.91
CA MET A 630 29.53 12.15 5.13
C MET A 630 28.84 12.62 6.42
N LEU A 631 29.43 13.51 7.21
CA LEU A 631 28.87 13.97 8.49
C LEU A 631 28.72 15.49 8.49
N SER A 632 27.53 16.00 8.84
CA SER A 632 27.27 17.43 9.03
C SER A 632 26.58 17.70 10.36
N LEU A 633 26.85 18.89 10.88
CA LEU A 633 26.18 19.48 12.04
C LEU A 633 25.11 20.45 11.54
N ARG A 634 23.88 20.32 12.05
CA ARG A 634 22.75 21.16 11.69
C ARG A 634 22.25 21.94 12.90
N LEU A 635 21.93 23.21 12.68
CA LEU A 635 21.15 24.06 13.58
C LEU A 635 19.98 24.64 12.79
N ASP A 636 18.74 24.40 13.22
CA ASP A 636 17.56 24.89 12.52
C ASP A 636 16.48 25.43 13.46
N TYR A 637 15.72 26.39 12.92
CA TYR A 637 14.54 26.95 13.53
C TYR A 637 13.32 26.62 12.65
N LEU A 638 12.24 26.19 13.28
CA LEU A 638 11.00 25.77 12.63
C LEU A 638 9.80 26.42 13.31
N ARG A 639 8.96 27.10 12.54
CA ARG A 639 7.66 27.59 12.98
C ARG A 639 6.55 26.76 12.34
N TYR A 640 5.58 26.35 13.14
CA TYR A 640 4.43 25.57 12.69
C TYR A 640 3.10 26.17 13.13
N ASP A 641 2.07 25.99 12.31
CA ASP A 641 0.68 26.33 12.62
C ASP A 641 -0.21 25.17 12.16
N LEU A 642 -0.84 24.48 13.11
CA LEU A 642 -1.67 23.29 12.85
C LEU A 642 -3.15 23.66 12.59
N GLY A 643 -3.43 24.93 12.29
CA GLY A 643 -4.78 25.41 12.02
C GLY A 643 -5.62 25.55 13.28
N THR A 644 -6.94 25.64 13.09
CA THR A 644 -7.91 25.81 14.19
C THR A 644 -8.63 24.51 14.47
N GLN A 645 -8.60 24.08 15.72
CA GLN A 645 -9.25 22.89 16.24
C GLN A 645 -10.50 23.28 17.03
N ARG A 646 -11.57 22.50 16.88
CA ARG A 646 -12.82 22.67 17.64
C ARG A 646 -12.96 21.54 18.65
N LEU A 647 -13.04 21.89 19.93
CA LEU A 647 -13.43 21.02 21.03
C LEU A 647 -14.87 21.36 21.43
N VAL A 648 -15.73 20.35 21.55
CA VAL A 648 -17.09 20.50 22.09
C VAL A 648 -17.05 20.16 23.58
N LEU A 649 -17.65 21.01 24.40
CA LEU A 649 -17.87 20.77 25.83
C LEU A 649 -19.35 20.45 26.02
N GLY A 650 -19.64 19.21 26.36
CA GLY A 650 -20.98 18.79 26.72
C GLY A 650 -21.28 19.16 28.17
N GLU A 651 -22.55 19.30 28.49
CA GLU A 651 -23.01 19.41 29.87
C GLU A 651 -22.74 18.08 30.60
N THR A 652 -22.00 18.15 31.71
CA THR A 652 -21.68 16.97 32.55
C THR A 652 -22.48 16.95 33.86
N ALA A 653 -23.08 18.08 34.24
CA ALA A 653 -23.99 18.20 35.38
C ALA A 653 -24.88 19.43 35.18
N GLY A 654 -26.21 19.30 35.19
CA GLY A 654 -27.17 20.40 35.03
C GLY A 654 -28.54 19.92 34.52
N PHE A 655 -29.36 20.84 33.97
CA PHE A 655 -30.76 20.62 33.60
C PHE A 655 -31.06 20.76 32.08
N PHE A 656 -30.08 21.16 31.25
CA PHE A 656 -30.32 21.47 29.84
C PHE A 656 -29.77 20.35 28.95
N THR A 657 -30.66 19.63 28.26
CA THR A 657 -30.26 18.46 27.47
C THR A 657 -29.70 18.78 26.08
N ASP A 658 -29.91 20.02 25.59
CA ASP A 658 -29.61 20.43 24.21
C ASP A 658 -28.61 21.61 24.11
N GLU A 659 -27.95 22.00 25.22
CA GLU A 659 -26.95 23.08 25.23
C GLU A 659 -25.51 22.54 25.27
N TYR A 660 -24.62 23.16 24.49
CA TYR A 660 -23.19 22.85 24.55
C TYR A 660 -22.32 24.10 24.33
N ALA A 661 -21.09 24.05 24.86
CA ALA A 661 -20.08 25.05 24.59
C ALA A 661 -19.05 24.53 23.58
N THR A 662 -18.36 25.42 22.90
CA THR A 662 -17.26 25.06 22.01
C THR A 662 -16.03 25.88 22.34
N MET A 663 -14.87 25.22 22.33
CA MET A 663 -13.57 25.86 22.37
C MET A 663 -12.92 25.73 20.99
N ARG A 664 -12.65 26.87 20.34
CA ARG A 664 -11.89 26.94 19.09
C ARG A 664 -10.47 27.38 19.41
N ALA A 665 -9.52 26.48 19.31
CA ALA A 665 -8.11 26.73 19.62
C ALA A 665 -7.26 26.67 18.36
N ARG A 666 -6.41 27.69 18.14
CA ARG A 666 -5.44 27.68 17.03
C ARG A 666 -4.06 27.34 17.55
N THR A 667 -3.58 26.14 17.28
CA THR A 667 -2.30 25.66 17.81
C THR A 667 -1.14 26.05 16.92
N ARG A 668 -0.20 26.82 17.47
CA ARG A 668 1.03 27.25 16.78
C ARG A 668 2.21 27.19 17.72
N GLY A 669 3.40 26.99 17.18
CA GLY A 669 4.61 26.92 17.98
C GLY A 669 5.87 27.19 17.18
N ASP A 670 6.95 27.38 17.93
CA ASP A 670 8.29 27.57 17.42
C ASP A 670 9.21 26.51 18.01
N MET A 671 10.19 26.06 17.23
CA MET A 671 11.12 25.01 17.63
C MET A 671 12.52 25.37 17.18
N VAL A 672 13.50 25.17 18.07
CA VAL A 672 14.93 25.30 17.78
C VAL A 672 15.57 23.94 18.01
N ARG A 673 16.32 23.47 17.02
CA ARG A 673 16.92 22.13 17.02
C ARG A 673 18.38 22.17 16.63
N MET A 674 19.16 21.31 17.26
CA MET A 674 20.54 21.01 16.89
C MET A 674 20.67 19.49 16.68
N GLY A 675 21.37 19.09 15.62
CA GLY A 675 21.46 17.68 15.27
C GLY A 675 22.61 17.35 14.34
N LEU A 676 22.77 16.07 14.07
CA LEU A 676 23.77 15.54 13.14
C LEU A 676 23.06 14.84 11.98
N ASN A 677 23.56 15.04 10.76
CA ASN A 677 23.16 14.29 9.59
C ASN A 677 24.32 13.45 9.07
N ILE A 678 23.98 12.25 8.61
CA ILE A 678 24.88 11.34 7.92
C ILE A 678 24.41 11.20 6.47
N GLY A 679 25.34 11.36 5.55
CA GLY A 679 25.15 11.32 4.11
C GLY A 679 25.06 12.71 3.50
N PHE A 680 25.71 12.88 2.35
CA PHE A 680 25.46 13.93 1.36
C PHE A 680 26.16 13.56 0.06
#